data_AF-A0A975G1U0-F1
#
_entry.id   AF-A0A975G1U0-F1
#
_cell.length_a   1.000
_cell.length_b   1.000
_cell.length_c   1.000
_cell.angle_alpha   90.00
_cell.angle_beta   90.00
_cell.angle_gamma   90.00
#
_symmetry.space_group_name_H-M   'P 1'
#
loop_
_entity.id
_entity.type
_entity.pdbx_description
1 polymer ?
#
loop_
_entity_poly.entity_id
_entity_poly.type
_entity_poly.pdbx_seq_one_letter_code
_entity_poly.pdbx_strand_id
1 'polypeptide(L)'
;MAITLAQVQNYLYLVSASASTPNIAQEIASSPAQMVILGGTANDPALNMSVANPSGGKLILDYVDLTEASKWEEPSLFSGSSRPSWFGKANPDWPGVYSVQYWNAAWKQALIVRIDQMIKQGYNGVFLDAAAGDNEWLPGNSFGNPANSNATQALGDLISGLRSYINGLHLSKPFYLIANNPDGVALHDPSALKSLDGIFNETLYYGSTGSGGGATSYALPTSNRTYVETVVGPAYQKAGIPIFGNDYPPTGNLSLDFQSFAAYTAMGWDASVLNASNTVATLTSGPYMFTATAANPTAHGSTGHINFLSGAKLASATLIGGNQGDYFVGGPGHNLITGGTGNDTIYAHPAGAALKNILQFKVVGYWQNAPTHPTLEVLINGKVAMAATAITQNINSAGNTAETFTVNATAFGAITSVKLMAGNTYWTNGSNYDLIFLESASYQGRSIGLTQLGYSSGSGVSSGSSVAVLGYHGVGTISSSALPASPFLSNVSDTINGGGGVNTVYYRGPSYEYTEVRQANGSVVVTALDTAEGPDTLSHIQYLHFTDKTIAINSQPIAAAVQVASSLATVAAPVQTTASNTVIAAASRTVLTHQGVGALTGEALHDYFVNAGGVHGFHAGEMSDLTVLIDHAAASKIVDHAHYAAIDSLNHDAAHLSTAHAAILAHDGHHLLFS
;
A
#
# COMPACT_ATOMS: atom_id res chain seq x y z
N MET A 1 12.03 -6.24 22.17
CA MET A 1 11.77 -4.86 22.64
C MET A 1 10.38 -4.50 22.12
N ALA A 2 9.53 -3.86 22.92
CA ALA A 2 8.18 -3.54 22.45
C ALA A 2 8.23 -2.44 21.38
N ILE A 3 7.48 -2.62 20.29
CA ILE A 3 7.36 -1.59 19.26
C ILE A 3 6.43 -0.47 19.73
N THR A 4 6.64 0.74 19.22
CA THR A 4 5.74 1.88 19.41
C THR A 4 4.83 2.05 18.20
N LEU A 5 3.72 2.77 18.35
CA LEU A 5 2.79 3.02 17.24
C LEU A 5 3.49 3.70 16.04
N ALA A 6 4.41 4.63 16.29
CA ALA A 6 5.18 5.31 15.23
C ALA A 6 6.15 4.37 14.45
N GLN A 7 6.44 3.18 14.99
CA GLN A 7 7.28 2.16 14.36
C GLN A 7 6.47 1.11 13.61
N VAL A 8 5.14 1.13 13.69
CA VAL A 8 4.28 0.21 12.95
C VAL A 8 4.39 0.54 11.46
N GLN A 9 4.74 -0.46 10.67
CA GLN A 9 4.88 -0.40 9.21
C GLN A 9 3.81 -1.26 8.52
N ASN A 10 3.24 -2.24 9.20
CA ASN A 10 2.17 -3.10 8.70
C ASN A 10 1.13 -3.32 9.80
N TYR A 11 -0.14 -3.26 9.41
CA TYR A 11 -1.23 -3.60 10.30
C TYR A 11 -2.32 -4.40 9.58
N LEU A 12 -3.18 -5.04 10.36
CA LEU A 12 -4.40 -5.69 9.88
C LEU A 12 -5.59 -5.23 10.71
N TYR A 13 -6.68 -4.93 10.02
CA TYR A 13 -7.98 -4.61 10.62
C TYR A 13 -8.91 -5.83 10.49
N LEU A 14 -9.31 -6.43 11.61
CA LEU A 14 -10.00 -7.72 11.65
C LEU A 14 -11.15 -7.70 12.67
N VAL A 15 -12.14 -6.85 12.42
CA VAL A 15 -13.32 -6.72 13.30
C VAL A 15 -14.34 -7.84 13.16
N SER A 16 -14.18 -8.72 12.17
CA SER A 16 -14.98 -9.95 12.05
C SER A 16 -14.53 -11.07 13.01
N ALA A 17 -13.35 -10.94 13.60
CA ALA A 17 -12.80 -11.87 14.57
C ALA A 17 -12.63 -11.19 15.93
N SER A 18 -12.65 -11.99 16.99
CA SER A 18 -12.44 -11.52 18.36
C SER A 18 -11.57 -12.52 19.14
N ALA A 19 -11.34 -12.25 20.42
CA ALA A 19 -10.68 -13.20 21.31
C ALA A 19 -11.43 -14.55 21.45
N SER A 20 -12.73 -14.60 21.10
CA SER A 20 -13.51 -15.84 21.04
C SER A 20 -13.23 -16.68 19.79
N THR A 21 -12.61 -16.10 18.77
CA THR A 21 -12.36 -16.79 17.51
C THR A 21 -11.33 -17.93 17.72
N PRO A 22 -11.62 -19.16 17.24
CA PRO A 22 -10.70 -20.28 17.41
C PRO A 22 -9.29 -19.99 16.87
N ASN A 23 -8.27 -20.36 17.65
CA ASN A 23 -6.84 -20.21 17.32
C ASN A 23 -6.35 -18.78 17.03
N ILE A 24 -7.16 -17.75 17.30
CA ILE A 24 -6.83 -16.36 16.93
C ILE A 24 -5.48 -15.90 17.47
N ALA A 25 -5.11 -16.31 18.69
CA ALA A 25 -3.81 -15.96 19.26
C ALA A 25 -2.65 -16.55 18.46
N GLN A 26 -2.75 -17.81 18.02
CA GLN A 26 -1.72 -18.45 17.19
C GLN A 26 -1.61 -17.77 15.83
N GLU A 27 -2.75 -17.46 15.20
CA GLU A 27 -2.79 -16.80 13.88
C GLU A 27 -2.19 -15.39 13.93
N ILE A 28 -2.47 -14.63 14.98
CA ILE A 28 -1.83 -13.32 15.20
C ILE A 28 -0.32 -13.47 15.37
N ALA A 29 0.11 -14.47 16.15
CA ALA A 29 1.53 -14.69 16.42
C ALA A 29 2.32 -15.06 15.15
N SER A 30 1.73 -15.87 14.27
CA SER A 30 2.35 -16.28 13.00
C SER A 30 2.26 -15.24 11.89
N SER A 31 1.29 -14.32 11.96
CA SER A 31 1.17 -13.25 10.96
C SER A 31 2.40 -12.32 10.98
N PRO A 32 2.78 -11.71 9.85
CA PRO A 32 3.82 -10.67 9.82
C PRO A 32 3.33 -9.31 10.35
N ALA A 33 2.03 -9.18 10.68
CA ALA A 33 1.45 -7.91 11.11
C ALA A 33 2.07 -7.39 12.40
N GLN A 34 2.42 -6.10 12.39
CA GLN A 34 3.00 -5.43 13.56
C GLN A 34 1.90 -4.82 14.44
N MET A 35 0.77 -4.45 13.85
CA MET A 35 -0.44 -4.09 14.59
C MET A 35 -1.64 -4.92 14.13
N VAL A 36 -2.47 -5.38 15.06
CA VAL A 36 -3.74 -6.06 14.75
C VAL A 36 -4.85 -5.37 15.53
N ILE A 37 -5.88 -4.93 14.82
CA ILE A 37 -7.12 -4.42 15.41
C ILE A 37 -8.13 -5.55 15.33
N LEU A 38 -8.60 -6.01 16.49
CA LEU A 38 -9.59 -7.07 16.59
C LEU A 38 -10.95 -6.50 16.96
N GLY A 39 -12.01 -7.17 16.51
CA GLY A 39 -13.32 -6.99 17.08
C GLY A 39 -13.35 -7.46 18.53
N GLY A 40 -14.31 -6.95 19.30
CA GLY A 40 -14.49 -7.41 20.66
C GLY A 40 -15.76 -6.90 21.30
N THR A 41 -16.30 -7.72 22.18
CA THR A 41 -17.51 -7.47 22.95
C THR A 41 -17.21 -7.56 24.44
N ALA A 42 -18.07 -6.99 25.30
CA ALA A 42 -17.94 -7.13 26.75
C ALA A 42 -17.98 -8.59 27.25
N ASN A 43 -18.43 -9.54 26.42
CA ASN A 43 -18.51 -10.96 26.76
C ASN A 43 -17.31 -11.79 26.26
N ASP A 44 -16.44 -11.21 25.43
CA ASP A 44 -15.31 -11.97 24.91
C ASP A 44 -14.33 -12.37 26.04
N PRO A 45 -13.73 -13.57 25.96
CA PRO A 45 -12.69 -13.96 26.89
C PRO A 45 -11.46 -13.07 26.69
N ALA A 46 -10.56 -13.05 27.69
CA ALA A 46 -9.27 -12.39 27.50
C ALA A 46 -8.46 -13.11 26.41
N LEU A 47 -7.93 -12.35 25.44
CA LEU A 47 -6.99 -12.88 24.46
C LEU A 47 -5.74 -13.43 25.19
N ASN A 48 -5.27 -14.61 24.78
CA ASN A 48 -4.02 -15.16 25.33
C ASN A 48 -2.81 -14.40 24.77
N MET A 49 -2.46 -13.28 25.39
CA MET A 49 -1.36 -12.41 24.98
C MET A 49 0.02 -13.08 25.02
N SER A 50 0.20 -14.09 25.88
CA SER A 50 1.45 -14.86 25.91
C SER A 50 1.67 -15.70 24.65
N VAL A 51 0.59 -16.04 23.94
CA VAL A 51 0.62 -16.73 22.66
C VAL A 51 0.58 -15.73 21.51
N ALA A 52 -0.31 -14.72 21.56
CA ALA A 52 -0.50 -13.76 20.47
C ALA A 52 0.70 -12.81 20.28
N ASN A 53 1.41 -12.48 21.36
CA ASN A 53 2.49 -11.51 21.34
C ASN A 53 3.64 -11.90 22.29
N PRO A 54 4.26 -13.08 22.13
CA PRO A 54 5.23 -13.64 23.08
C PRO A 54 6.48 -12.78 23.24
N SER A 55 6.88 -12.05 22.18
CA SER A 55 8.06 -11.18 22.17
C SER A 55 7.77 -9.73 22.55
N GLY A 56 6.49 -9.36 22.70
CA GLY A 56 6.04 -7.98 22.82
C GLY A 56 6.22 -7.15 21.53
N GLY A 57 6.56 -7.78 20.40
CA GLY A 57 6.86 -7.13 19.13
C GLY A 57 5.64 -6.70 18.31
N LYS A 58 4.42 -6.90 18.82
CA LYS A 58 3.16 -6.49 18.17
C LYS A 58 2.36 -5.51 19.04
N LEU A 59 1.53 -4.69 18.41
CA LEU A 59 0.45 -3.95 19.06
C LEU A 59 -0.88 -4.65 18.74
N ILE A 60 -1.63 -5.04 19.77
CA ILE A 60 -2.96 -5.62 19.59
C ILE A 60 -3.97 -4.69 20.24
N LEU A 61 -4.90 -4.17 19.45
CA LEU A 61 -5.95 -3.25 19.87
C LEU A 61 -7.29 -3.97 19.83
N ASP A 62 -8.17 -3.59 20.75
CA ASP A 62 -9.55 -4.06 20.80
C ASP A 62 -10.50 -2.97 20.32
N TYR A 63 -11.63 -3.36 19.76
CA TYR A 63 -12.62 -2.48 19.14
C TYR A 63 -13.71 -2.05 20.12
N VAL A 64 -14.22 -0.83 19.95
CA VAL A 64 -15.47 -0.35 20.55
C VAL A 64 -16.10 0.74 19.69
N ASP A 65 -17.42 0.72 19.54
CA ASP A 65 -18.17 1.85 18.99
C ASP A 65 -18.11 3.06 19.94
N LEU A 66 -17.74 4.23 19.44
CA LEU A 66 -17.58 5.45 20.25
C LEU A 66 -18.91 6.18 20.48
N THR A 67 -19.79 6.17 19.48
CA THR A 67 -21.04 6.96 19.45
C THR A 67 -22.30 6.14 19.25
N GLU A 68 -22.14 4.82 19.07
CA GLU A 68 -23.23 3.89 18.86
C GLU A 68 -23.18 2.77 19.89
N ALA A 69 -24.32 2.11 20.13
CA ALA A 69 -24.41 1.00 21.04
C ALA A 69 -25.14 -0.17 20.38
N SER A 70 -24.63 -1.37 20.61
CA SER A 70 -25.21 -2.62 20.15
C SER A 70 -25.40 -3.61 21.30
N LYS A 71 -26.36 -4.53 21.14
CA LYS A 71 -26.65 -5.54 22.18
C LYS A 71 -25.50 -6.52 22.37
N TRP A 72 -24.76 -6.80 21.31
CA TRP A 72 -23.66 -7.76 21.36
C TRP A 72 -22.43 -7.18 22.04
N GLU A 73 -22.13 -5.89 21.87
CA GLU A 73 -21.02 -5.23 22.58
C GLU A 73 -21.38 -4.89 24.01
N GLU A 74 -22.56 -4.31 24.24
CA GLU A 74 -22.96 -3.72 25.52
C GLU A 74 -24.27 -4.32 26.07
N PRO A 75 -24.35 -5.65 26.31
CA PRO A 75 -25.60 -6.35 26.62
C PRO A 75 -26.33 -5.80 27.85
N SER A 76 -25.60 -5.26 28.84
CA SER A 76 -26.18 -4.65 30.05
C SER A 76 -27.01 -3.39 29.76
N LEU A 77 -26.72 -2.66 28.69
CA LEU A 77 -27.50 -1.48 28.30
C LEU A 77 -28.85 -1.86 27.66
N PHE A 78 -29.00 -3.13 27.25
CA PHE A 78 -30.18 -3.67 26.58
C PHE A 78 -31.02 -4.60 27.47
N SER A 79 -30.68 -4.75 28.76
CA SER A 79 -31.36 -5.71 29.66
C SER A 79 -32.67 -5.21 30.25
N GLY A 80 -33.01 -3.93 30.11
CA GLY A 80 -34.25 -3.32 30.59
C GLY A 80 -35.46 -3.59 29.69
N SER A 81 -36.68 -3.35 30.22
CA SER A 81 -37.94 -3.47 29.45
C SER A 81 -38.08 -2.41 28.34
N SER A 82 -37.28 -1.35 28.39
CA SER A 82 -37.17 -0.31 27.38
C SER A 82 -35.72 0.19 27.32
N ARG A 83 -35.27 0.63 26.13
CA ARG A 83 -33.96 1.27 25.99
C ARG A 83 -33.90 2.57 26.81
N PRO A 84 -32.73 2.93 27.38
CA PRO A 84 -32.56 4.21 28.05
C PRO A 84 -32.92 5.39 27.15
N SER A 85 -33.42 6.49 27.74
CA SER A 85 -33.91 7.66 26.98
C SER A 85 -32.83 8.42 26.20
N TRP A 86 -31.56 8.14 26.50
CA TRP A 86 -30.40 8.69 25.82
C TRP A 86 -29.96 7.87 24.60
N PHE A 87 -30.64 6.76 24.30
CA PHE A 87 -30.52 6.09 23.00
C PHE A 87 -31.27 6.91 21.94
N GLY A 88 -30.63 7.07 20.80
CA GLY A 88 -31.23 7.61 19.59
C GLY A 88 -31.92 6.52 18.76
N LYS A 89 -31.95 6.77 17.45
CA LYS A 89 -32.54 5.90 16.44
C LYS A 89 -31.61 4.77 16.07
N ALA A 90 -32.16 3.73 15.45
CA ALA A 90 -31.37 2.62 14.94
C ALA A 90 -30.56 3.10 13.74
N ASN A 91 -29.33 2.60 13.61
CA ASN A 91 -28.54 2.80 12.42
C ASN A 91 -29.20 2.03 11.26
N PRO A 92 -29.57 2.71 10.16
CA PRO A 92 -30.25 2.06 9.03
C PRO A 92 -29.33 1.10 8.28
N ASP A 93 -28.02 1.33 8.31
CA ASP A 93 -27.01 0.54 7.60
C ASP A 93 -26.56 -0.66 8.44
N TRP A 94 -26.68 -0.56 9.77
CA TRP A 94 -26.27 -1.60 10.73
C TRP A 94 -27.42 -2.02 11.67
N PRO A 95 -28.29 -2.96 11.24
CA PRO A 95 -29.45 -3.39 12.02
C PRO A 95 -29.07 -3.90 13.41
N GLY A 96 -29.62 -3.27 14.45
CA GLY A 96 -29.36 -3.64 15.85
C GLY A 96 -28.33 -2.75 16.56
N VAL A 97 -27.69 -1.86 15.82
CA VAL A 97 -26.87 -0.75 16.33
C VAL A 97 -27.75 0.50 16.47
N TYR A 98 -27.51 1.28 17.51
CA TYR A 98 -28.29 2.48 17.83
C TYR A 98 -27.38 3.64 18.17
N SER A 99 -27.66 4.82 17.62
CA SER A 99 -27.05 6.07 18.06
C SER A 99 -27.18 6.24 19.57
N VAL A 100 -26.19 6.84 20.23
CA VAL A 100 -26.31 7.25 21.63
C VAL A 100 -26.00 8.73 21.80
N GLN A 101 -26.64 9.37 22.77
CA GLN A 101 -26.22 10.69 23.23
C GLN A 101 -24.88 10.52 23.95
N TYR A 102 -23.78 10.51 23.21
CA TYR A 102 -22.46 10.17 23.72
C TYR A 102 -21.90 11.20 24.74
N TRP A 103 -22.56 12.35 24.88
CA TRP A 103 -22.32 13.28 26.00
C TRP A 103 -22.92 12.81 27.33
N ASN A 104 -23.78 11.79 27.34
CA ASN A 104 -24.43 11.25 28.53
C ASN A 104 -23.41 10.55 29.45
N ALA A 105 -23.53 10.80 30.76
CA ALA A 105 -22.61 10.24 31.75
C ALA A 105 -22.63 8.70 31.81
N ALA A 106 -23.79 8.07 31.59
CA ALA A 106 -23.90 6.61 31.61
C ALA A 106 -23.12 5.97 30.44
N TRP A 107 -23.19 6.59 29.25
CA TRP A 107 -22.42 6.13 28.10
C TRP A 107 -20.91 6.30 28.30
N LYS A 108 -20.49 7.50 28.76
CA LYS A 108 -19.09 7.75 29.13
C LYS A 108 -18.56 6.72 30.11
N GLN A 109 -19.37 6.34 31.10
CA GLN A 109 -19.00 5.31 32.07
C GLN A 109 -18.90 3.92 31.44
N ALA A 110 -19.77 3.57 30.49
CA ALA A 110 -19.69 2.28 29.77
C ALA A 110 -18.37 2.17 28.99
N LEU A 111 -18.00 3.21 28.24
CA LEU A 111 -16.71 3.27 27.53
C LEU A 111 -15.51 3.16 28.49
N ILE A 112 -15.55 3.85 29.64
CA ILE A 112 -14.52 3.75 30.67
C ILE A 112 -14.40 2.31 31.19
N VAL A 113 -15.52 1.64 31.47
CA VAL A 113 -15.51 0.24 31.93
C VAL A 113 -14.91 -0.68 30.87
N ARG A 114 -15.23 -0.46 29.59
CA ARG A 114 -14.68 -1.24 28.48
C ARG A 114 -13.17 -1.05 28.35
N ILE A 115 -12.69 0.20 28.41
CA ILE A 115 -11.25 0.53 28.39
C ILE A 115 -10.52 -0.11 29.58
N ASP A 116 -11.10 -0.04 30.78
CA ASP A 116 -10.55 -0.69 31.98
C ASP A 116 -10.41 -2.21 31.80
N GLN A 117 -11.37 -2.86 31.14
CA GLN A 117 -11.30 -4.28 30.82
C GLN A 117 -10.18 -4.57 29.83
N MET A 118 -10.07 -3.79 28.74
CA MET A 118 -9.02 -3.94 27.73
C MET A 118 -7.62 -3.80 28.34
N ILE A 119 -7.41 -2.79 29.20
CA ILE A 119 -6.17 -2.59 29.94
C ILE A 119 -5.83 -3.81 30.80
N LYS A 120 -6.81 -4.36 31.54
CA LYS A 120 -6.61 -5.56 32.38
C LYS A 120 -6.33 -6.82 31.56
N GLN A 121 -6.92 -6.93 30.38
CA GLN A 121 -6.69 -8.03 29.43
C GLN A 121 -5.34 -7.90 28.71
N GLY A 122 -4.67 -6.75 28.84
CA GLY A 122 -3.30 -6.52 28.35
C GLY A 122 -3.24 -5.97 26.93
N TYR A 123 -4.35 -5.54 26.34
CA TYR A 123 -4.38 -4.86 25.05
C TYR A 123 -3.51 -3.61 25.05
N ASN A 124 -2.92 -3.30 23.90
CA ASN A 124 -2.03 -2.15 23.73
C ASN A 124 -2.78 -0.84 23.50
N GLY A 125 -4.08 -0.91 23.23
CA GLY A 125 -4.91 0.26 22.97
C GLY A 125 -6.33 -0.13 22.60
N VAL A 126 -7.10 0.90 22.27
CA VAL A 126 -8.49 0.82 21.83
C VAL A 126 -8.62 1.44 20.44
N PHE A 127 -9.36 0.76 19.58
CA PHE A 127 -9.86 1.28 18.31
C PHE A 127 -11.29 1.79 18.53
N LEU A 128 -11.50 3.08 18.31
CA LEU A 128 -12.74 3.80 18.52
C LEU A 128 -13.46 3.94 17.18
N ASP A 129 -14.45 3.10 16.92
CA ASP A 129 -15.25 3.20 15.69
C ASP A 129 -16.35 4.26 15.81
N ALA A 130 -16.99 4.57 14.68
CA ALA A 130 -18.05 5.57 14.57
C ALA A 130 -17.63 6.98 15.06
N ALA A 131 -16.37 7.38 14.92
CA ALA A 131 -15.93 8.73 15.31
C ALA A 131 -16.43 9.85 14.34
N ALA A 132 -17.34 9.52 13.42
CA ALA A 132 -18.15 10.46 12.64
C ALA A 132 -19.60 10.61 13.16
N GLY A 133 -19.95 10.00 14.30
CA GLY A 133 -21.33 9.95 14.80
C GLY A 133 -21.91 11.29 15.26
N ASP A 134 -21.17 12.40 15.16
CA ASP A 134 -21.77 13.73 15.26
C ASP A 134 -22.78 14.00 14.13
N ASN A 135 -22.58 13.41 12.95
CA ASN A 135 -23.52 13.48 11.84
C ASN A 135 -24.91 12.89 12.17
N GLU A 136 -25.00 12.00 13.17
CA GLU A 136 -26.24 11.38 13.63
C GLU A 136 -27.08 12.34 14.49
N TRP A 137 -26.47 13.41 15.03
CA TRP A 137 -27.11 14.32 15.97
C TRP A 137 -27.14 15.78 15.50
N LEU A 138 -26.31 16.19 14.53
CA LEU A 138 -26.33 17.56 14.00
C LEU A 138 -27.70 17.94 13.40
N PRO A 139 -28.02 19.25 13.31
CA PRO A 139 -29.24 19.72 12.66
C PRO A 139 -29.36 19.19 11.23
N GLY A 140 -30.50 18.56 10.91
CA GLY A 140 -30.75 17.96 9.60
C GLY A 140 -30.22 16.54 9.43
N ASN A 141 -29.79 15.86 10.50
CA ASN A 141 -29.38 14.46 10.46
C ASN A 141 -30.44 13.55 9.81
N SER A 142 -29.98 12.56 9.04
CA SER A 142 -30.83 11.58 8.34
C SER A 142 -31.40 10.51 9.27
N PHE A 143 -30.83 10.35 10.46
CA PHE A 143 -31.24 9.34 11.44
C PHE A 143 -32.58 9.68 12.11
N GLY A 144 -32.98 10.96 12.10
CA GLY A 144 -34.18 11.44 12.78
C GLY A 144 -34.01 11.53 14.30
N ASN A 145 -32.77 11.69 14.76
CA ASN A 145 -32.46 11.99 16.15
C ASN A 145 -32.79 13.46 16.47
N PRO A 146 -33.13 13.78 17.74
CA PRO A 146 -33.22 15.16 18.20
C PRO A 146 -31.92 15.93 17.90
N ALA A 147 -32.03 17.06 17.19
CA ALA A 147 -30.88 17.83 16.78
C ALA A 147 -30.11 18.42 17.98
N ASN A 148 -28.79 18.29 17.95
CA ASN A 148 -27.83 18.92 18.85
C ASN A 148 -26.77 19.66 18.02
N SER A 149 -26.82 20.99 17.99
CA SER A 149 -25.83 21.81 17.28
C SER A 149 -24.41 21.72 17.85
N ASN A 150 -24.24 21.21 19.08
CA ASN A 150 -22.95 21.03 19.72
C ASN A 150 -22.43 19.58 19.60
N ALA A 151 -23.03 18.74 18.76
CA ALA A 151 -22.67 17.33 18.61
C ALA A 151 -21.15 17.15 18.36
N THR A 152 -20.58 17.86 17.38
CA THR A 152 -19.14 17.76 17.06
C THR A 152 -18.25 18.15 18.25
N GLN A 153 -18.58 19.22 18.97
CA GLN A 153 -17.83 19.59 20.18
C GLN A 153 -17.96 18.54 21.27
N ALA A 154 -19.17 17.99 21.48
CA ALA A 154 -19.40 16.94 22.46
C ALA A 154 -18.61 15.65 22.15
N LEU A 155 -18.37 15.38 20.87
CA LEU A 155 -17.54 14.26 20.42
C LEU A 155 -16.06 14.53 20.67
N GLY A 156 -15.57 15.74 20.36
CA GLY A 156 -14.22 16.18 20.72
C GLY A 156 -13.96 16.14 22.24
N ASP A 157 -14.95 16.55 23.03
CA ASP A 157 -14.92 16.50 24.50
C ASP A 157 -14.90 15.05 25.01
N LEU A 158 -15.62 14.13 24.36
CA LEU A 158 -15.58 12.71 24.70
C LEU A 158 -14.19 12.13 24.46
N ILE A 159 -13.62 12.32 23.26
CA ILE A 159 -12.27 11.84 22.91
C ILE A 159 -11.23 12.39 23.89
N SER A 160 -11.28 13.70 24.17
CA SER A 160 -10.37 14.35 25.11
C SER A 160 -10.57 13.89 26.56
N GLY A 161 -11.82 13.59 26.95
CA GLY A 161 -12.17 13.00 28.24
C GLY A 161 -11.60 11.60 28.42
N LEU A 162 -11.71 10.73 27.41
CA LEU A 162 -11.12 9.39 27.43
C LEU A 162 -9.60 9.45 27.53
N ARG A 163 -8.95 10.33 26.76
CA ARG A 163 -7.50 10.57 26.89
C ARG A 163 -7.13 11.03 28.30
N SER A 164 -7.86 11.99 28.85
CA SER A 164 -7.60 12.53 30.19
C SER A 164 -7.74 11.45 31.27
N TYR A 165 -8.76 10.59 31.14
CA TYR A 165 -8.96 9.44 32.02
C TYR A 165 -7.76 8.48 31.97
N ILE A 166 -7.34 8.06 30.77
CA ILE A 166 -6.22 7.11 30.58
C ILE A 166 -4.91 7.70 31.11
N ASN A 167 -4.63 8.98 30.84
CA ASN A 167 -3.45 9.65 31.37
C ASN A 167 -3.43 9.68 32.90
N GLY A 168 -4.60 9.83 33.54
CA GLY A 168 -4.77 9.79 34.99
C GLY A 168 -4.54 8.42 35.62
N LEU A 169 -4.55 7.33 34.84
CA LEU A 169 -4.23 5.98 35.33
C LEU A 169 -2.73 5.76 35.53
N HIS A 170 -1.87 6.64 34.99
CA HIS A 170 -0.41 6.56 35.10
C HIS A 170 0.15 5.16 34.74
N LEU A 171 -0.34 4.59 33.64
CA LEU A 171 0.06 3.26 33.19
C LEU A 171 1.57 3.17 32.92
N SER A 172 2.17 2.02 33.23
CA SER A 172 3.60 1.75 32.98
C SER A 172 3.96 1.62 31.50
N LYS A 173 2.96 1.46 30.64
CA LYS A 173 3.08 1.38 29.18
C LYS A 173 2.00 2.28 28.56
N PRO A 174 2.24 2.85 27.36
CA PRO A 174 1.21 3.55 26.62
C PRO A 174 -0.01 2.65 26.35
N PHE A 175 -1.20 3.25 26.42
CA PHE A 175 -2.44 2.66 25.91
C PHE A 175 -2.95 3.55 24.78
N TYR A 176 -2.93 3.02 23.56
CA TYR A 176 -3.15 3.79 22.34
C TYR A 176 -4.62 4.05 22.06
N LEU A 177 -4.96 5.23 21.54
CA LEU A 177 -6.32 5.57 21.07
C LEU A 177 -6.25 5.85 19.57
N ILE A 178 -6.90 5.02 18.78
CA ILE A 178 -7.03 5.20 17.33
C ILE A 178 -8.50 5.36 17.01
N ALA A 179 -8.89 6.44 16.33
CA ALA A 179 -10.29 6.68 15.97
C ALA A 179 -10.53 6.48 14.47
N ASN A 180 -11.64 5.82 14.13
CA ASN A 180 -12.09 5.62 12.76
C ASN A 180 -12.93 6.81 12.29
N ASN A 181 -12.52 7.42 11.17
CA ASN A 181 -13.22 8.51 10.51
C ASN A 181 -13.62 9.70 11.41
N PRO A 182 -12.72 10.32 12.21
CA PRO A 182 -13.04 11.50 13.01
C PRO A 182 -13.23 12.78 12.18
N ASP A 183 -13.98 12.72 11.07
CA ASP A 183 -14.11 13.75 10.03
C ASP A 183 -14.64 15.07 10.59
N GLY A 184 -15.79 15.02 11.28
CA GLY A 184 -16.41 16.21 11.86
C GLY A 184 -15.48 16.91 12.85
N VAL A 185 -14.83 16.12 13.72
CA VAL A 185 -13.83 16.62 14.66
C VAL A 185 -12.64 17.22 13.91
N ALA A 186 -12.11 16.55 12.89
CA ALA A 186 -10.97 17.06 12.12
C ALA A 186 -11.26 18.40 11.42
N LEU A 187 -12.50 18.59 10.93
CA LEU A 187 -12.90 19.78 10.20
C LEU A 187 -13.32 20.94 11.10
N HIS A 188 -13.90 20.66 12.27
CA HIS A 188 -14.55 21.68 13.10
C HIS A 188 -13.99 21.81 14.52
N ASP A 189 -13.33 20.78 15.05
CA ASP A 189 -12.58 20.82 16.32
C ASP A 189 -11.23 20.08 16.20
N PRO A 190 -10.32 20.53 15.32
CA PRO A 190 -9.05 19.84 15.08
C PRO A 190 -8.13 19.80 16.32
N SER A 191 -8.43 20.58 17.36
CA SER A 191 -7.68 20.57 18.61
C SER A 191 -7.85 19.24 19.36
N ALA A 192 -9.04 18.63 19.29
CA ALA A 192 -9.35 17.36 19.93
C ALA A 192 -8.63 16.17 19.28
N LEU A 193 -8.20 16.26 18.02
CA LEU A 193 -7.42 15.20 17.38
C LEU A 193 -6.08 14.92 18.10
N LYS A 194 -5.53 15.91 18.81
CA LYS A 194 -4.30 15.72 19.61
C LYS A 194 -4.48 14.79 20.80
N SER A 195 -5.73 14.45 21.14
CA SER A 195 -6.05 13.47 22.16
C SER A 195 -5.97 12.03 21.62
N LEU A 196 -5.80 11.83 20.31
CA LEU A 196 -5.61 10.54 19.67
C LEU A 196 -4.12 10.25 19.45
N ASP A 197 -3.76 8.97 19.39
CA ASP A 197 -2.42 8.53 18.98
C ASP A 197 -2.36 8.17 17.49
N GLY A 198 -3.51 7.90 16.87
CA GLY A 198 -3.63 7.65 15.44
C GLY A 198 -5.03 7.91 14.91
N ILE A 199 -5.13 8.08 13.61
CA ILE A 199 -6.40 8.21 12.88
C ILE A 199 -6.50 7.05 11.91
N PHE A 200 -7.68 6.44 11.82
CA PHE A 200 -7.99 5.43 10.84
C PHE A 200 -9.03 5.97 9.86
N ASN A 201 -8.88 5.66 8.57
CA ASN A 201 -9.78 6.12 7.52
C ASN A 201 -10.34 4.94 6.73
N GLU A 202 -11.66 4.85 6.70
CA GLU A 202 -12.45 4.00 5.82
C GLU A 202 -13.46 4.89 5.08
N THR A 203 -13.38 5.07 3.78
CA THR A 203 -12.56 4.38 2.78
C THR A 203 -12.39 5.31 1.57
N LEU A 204 -11.47 4.98 0.67
CA LEU A 204 -11.11 5.79 -0.48
C LEU A 204 -11.83 5.35 -1.76
N TYR A 205 -11.55 4.13 -2.24
CA TYR A 205 -12.08 3.58 -3.49
C TYR A 205 -13.14 2.51 -3.30
N TYR A 206 -13.03 1.69 -2.24
CA TYR A 206 -13.86 0.49 -2.10
C TYR A 206 -14.44 0.33 -0.70
N GLY A 207 -15.76 0.37 -0.60
CA GLY A 207 -16.49 0.03 0.62
C GLY A 207 -16.88 -1.44 0.67
N SER A 208 -17.42 -1.86 1.81
CA SER A 208 -17.94 -3.20 2.06
C SER A 208 -19.36 -3.14 2.62
N THR A 209 -20.25 -4.04 2.19
CA THR A 209 -21.59 -4.18 2.77
C THR A 209 -21.64 -5.40 3.69
N GLY A 210 -22.20 -5.23 4.89
CA GLY A 210 -22.36 -6.30 5.88
C GLY A 210 -21.08 -6.61 6.67
N SER A 211 -21.17 -7.55 7.61
CA SER A 211 -20.05 -7.98 8.47
C SER A 211 -19.72 -9.47 8.26
N GLY A 212 -18.42 -9.80 8.31
CA GLY A 212 -17.90 -11.17 8.24
C GLY A 212 -17.98 -11.84 6.86
N GLY A 213 -18.01 -13.18 6.85
CA GLY A 213 -17.81 -14.00 5.64
C GLY A 213 -18.78 -13.79 4.47
N GLY A 214 -19.88 -13.03 4.66
CA GLY A 214 -20.88 -12.70 3.63
C GLY A 214 -20.76 -11.29 3.06
N ALA A 215 -19.76 -10.52 3.46
CA ALA A 215 -19.62 -9.13 3.04
C ALA A 215 -19.13 -8.98 1.60
N THR A 216 -19.68 -7.98 0.89
CA THR A 216 -19.37 -7.74 -0.54
C THR A 216 -18.75 -6.37 -0.77
N SER A 217 -17.69 -6.35 -1.59
CA SER A 217 -17.02 -5.12 -2.02
C SER A 217 -17.89 -4.32 -3.01
N TYR A 218 -17.87 -3.00 -2.90
CA TYR A 218 -18.45 -2.09 -3.90
C TYR A 218 -17.54 -0.88 -4.14
N ALA A 219 -17.52 -0.41 -5.39
CA ALA A 219 -16.77 0.79 -5.76
C ALA A 219 -17.49 2.06 -5.31
N LEU A 220 -16.72 3.00 -4.77
CA LEU A 220 -17.18 4.34 -4.40
C LEU A 220 -17.05 5.31 -5.59
N PRO A 221 -17.89 6.35 -5.65
CA PRO A 221 -17.76 7.36 -6.70
C PRO A 221 -16.45 8.15 -6.54
N THR A 222 -15.90 8.63 -7.66
CA THR A 222 -14.66 9.44 -7.67
C THR A 222 -14.72 10.68 -6.78
N SER A 223 -15.93 11.21 -6.51
CA SER A 223 -16.15 12.30 -5.57
C SER A 223 -15.74 11.96 -4.14
N ASN A 224 -15.88 10.70 -3.71
CA ASN A 224 -15.45 10.24 -2.39
C ASN A 224 -13.94 10.38 -2.25
N ARG A 225 -13.18 9.80 -3.18
CA ARG A 225 -11.73 9.95 -3.25
C ARG A 225 -11.31 11.41 -3.27
N THR A 226 -11.95 12.22 -4.11
CA THR A 226 -11.65 13.65 -4.23
C THR A 226 -11.86 14.36 -2.90
N TYR A 227 -12.95 14.06 -2.19
CA TYR A 227 -13.23 14.62 -0.88
C TYR A 227 -12.19 14.20 0.16
N VAL A 228 -11.83 12.91 0.24
CA VAL A 228 -10.80 12.42 1.17
C VAL A 228 -9.45 13.08 0.89
N GLU A 229 -8.99 13.09 -0.37
CA GLU A 229 -7.67 13.63 -0.73
C GLU A 229 -7.56 15.15 -0.53
N THR A 230 -8.65 15.90 -0.77
CA THR A 230 -8.60 17.37 -0.81
C THR A 230 -9.16 18.06 0.44
N VAL A 231 -9.99 17.37 1.24
CA VAL A 231 -10.67 17.94 2.41
C VAL A 231 -10.25 17.23 3.69
N VAL A 232 -10.57 15.94 3.81
CA VAL A 232 -10.33 15.17 5.05
C VAL A 232 -8.84 14.97 5.30
N GLY A 233 -8.10 14.59 4.26
CA GLY A 233 -6.69 14.25 4.42
C GLY A 233 -5.82 15.40 4.90
N PRO A 234 -5.94 16.61 4.33
CA PRO A 234 -5.30 17.81 4.87
C PRO A 234 -5.77 18.18 6.28
N ALA A 235 -7.00 17.84 6.67
CA ALA A 235 -7.49 18.08 8.04
C ALA A 235 -6.82 17.12 9.04
N TYR A 236 -6.76 15.82 8.73
CA TYR A 236 -6.07 14.81 9.54
C TYR A 236 -4.58 15.11 9.71
N GLN A 237 -3.89 15.51 8.64
CA GLN A 237 -2.46 15.83 8.68
C GLN A 237 -2.09 16.93 9.68
N LYS A 238 -3.02 17.85 10.01
CA LYS A 238 -2.77 18.91 11.00
C LYS A 238 -2.58 18.38 12.43
N ALA A 239 -3.05 17.17 12.71
CA ALA A 239 -2.87 16.54 14.02
C ALA A 239 -1.41 16.12 14.27
N GLY A 240 -0.64 15.86 13.21
CA GLY A 240 0.76 15.44 13.33
C GLY A 240 0.94 14.04 13.95
N ILE A 241 -0.08 13.19 13.84
CA ILE A 241 -0.09 11.81 14.31
C ILE A 241 -0.21 10.84 13.12
N PRO A 242 0.18 9.55 13.28
CA PRO A 242 0.00 8.53 12.26
C PRO A 242 -1.43 8.45 11.72
N ILE A 243 -1.55 8.22 10.42
CA ILE A 243 -2.84 8.04 9.73
C ILE A 243 -2.78 6.70 9.00
N PHE A 244 -3.76 5.86 9.27
CA PHE A 244 -3.93 4.52 8.74
C PHE A 244 -5.13 4.52 7.77
N GLY A 245 -4.94 4.07 6.54
CA GLY A 245 -6.00 3.99 5.53
C GLY A 245 -6.32 2.56 5.14
N ASN A 246 -7.60 2.22 5.11
CA ASN A 246 -8.08 0.90 4.72
C ASN A 246 -9.17 0.96 3.64
N ASP A 247 -9.05 0.06 2.66
CA ASP A 247 -10.03 -0.14 1.59
C ASP A 247 -10.44 -1.61 1.48
N TYR A 248 -11.61 -1.83 0.86
CA TYR A 248 -12.21 -3.14 0.68
C TYR A 248 -12.29 -3.60 -0.79
N PRO A 249 -11.17 -3.73 -1.51
CA PRO A 249 -11.20 -4.17 -2.90
C PRO A 249 -11.80 -5.59 -3.05
N PRO A 250 -12.31 -5.93 -4.25
CA PRO A 250 -12.76 -7.28 -4.55
C PRO A 250 -11.66 -8.32 -4.35
N THR A 251 -12.02 -9.46 -3.77
CA THR A 251 -11.08 -10.53 -3.41
C THR A 251 -10.19 -10.97 -4.57
N GLY A 252 -8.88 -10.97 -4.33
CA GLY A 252 -7.87 -11.53 -5.25
C GLY A 252 -7.48 -10.62 -6.41
N ASN A 253 -7.85 -9.33 -6.38
CA ASN A 253 -7.48 -8.37 -7.42
C ASN A 253 -6.33 -7.45 -6.96
N LEU A 254 -5.08 -7.94 -7.11
CA LEU A 254 -3.86 -7.24 -6.73
C LEU A 254 -3.70 -5.85 -7.36
N SER A 255 -4.29 -5.61 -8.53
CA SER A 255 -4.25 -4.30 -9.19
C SER A 255 -5.07 -3.25 -8.42
N LEU A 256 -6.21 -3.66 -7.87
CA LEU A 256 -7.07 -2.78 -7.06
C LEU A 256 -6.53 -2.62 -5.64
N ASP A 257 -5.92 -3.68 -5.09
CA ASP A 257 -5.13 -3.62 -3.85
C ASP A 257 -4.02 -2.57 -3.99
N PHE A 258 -3.24 -2.67 -5.08
CA PHE A 258 -2.17 -1.73 -5.39
C PHE A 258 -2.67 -0.30 -5.59
N GLN A 259 -3.81 -0.11 -6.28
CA GLN A 259 -4.39 1.22 -6.49
C GLN A 259 -4.67 1.93 -5.16
N SER A 260 -5.28 1.22 -4.21
CA SER A 260 -5.60 1.75 -2.89
C SER A 260 -4.32 2.06 -2.10
N PHE A 261 -3.39 1.09 -2.07
CA PHE A 261 -2.08 1.22 -1.43
C PHE A 261 -1.27 2.43 -1.93
N ALA A 262 -1.19 2.60 -3.25
CA ALA A 262 -0.44 3.68 -3.88
C ALA A 262 -1.06 5.05 -3.57
N ALA A 263 -2.38 5.15 -3.49
CA ALA A 263 -3.06 6.41 -3.15
C ALA A 263 -2.84 6.82 -1.68
N TYR A 264 -2.96 5.87 -0.75
CA TYR A 264 -2.63 6.11 0.66
C TYR A 264 -1.15 6.50 0.84
N THR A 265 -0.24 5.80 0.16
CA THR A 265 1.18 6.17 0.12
C THR A 265 1.38 7.61 -0.39
N ALA A 266 0.68 8.02 -1.44
CA ALA A 266 0.77 9.38 -1.98
C ALA A 266 0.25 10.45 -1.00
N MET A 267 -0.67 10.09 -0.09
CA MET A 267 -1.08 10.96 1.02
C MET A 267 -0.08 10.95 2.18
N GLY A 268 0.81 9.95 2.24
CA GLY A 268 1.79 9.74 3.31
C GLY A 268 1.21 8.95 4.47
N TRP A 269 0.24 8.08 4.18
CA TRP A 269 -0.50 7.28 5.15
C TRP A 269 -0.04 5.83 5.09
N ASP A 270 -0.18 5.14 6.22
CA ASP A 270 0.07 3.71 6.31
C ASP A 270 -1.15 2.96 5.79
N ALA A 271 -0.96 2.05 4.84
CA ALA A 271 -2.05 1.41 4.14
C ALA A 271 -2.26 -0.03 4.62
N SER A 272 -3.51 -0.44 4.65
CA SER A 272 -3.95 -1.82 4.61
C SER A 272 -5.02 -1.94 3.52
N VAL A 273 -5.16 -3.13 2.94
CA VAL A 273 -6.35 -3.48 2.17
C VAL A 273 -6.84 -4.81 2.67
N LEU A 274 -8.15 -4.93 2.74
CA LEU A 274 -8.80 -6.14 3.20
C LEU A 274 -9.80 -6.57 2.16
N ASN A 275 -9.84 -7.86 1.87
CA ASN A 275 -10.97 -8.40 1.13
C ASN A 275 -12.25 -8.16 1.94
N ALA A 276 -13.36 -7.79 1.30
CA ALA A 276 -14.63 -7.47 1.97
C ALA A 276 -15.07 -8.53 3.00
N SER A 277 -14.82 -9.81 2.72
CA SER A 277 -15.12 -10.96 3.59
C SER A 277 -14.26 -11.02 4.89
N ASN A 278 -13.14 -10.27 4.93
CA ASN A 278 -12.18 -10.04 6.01
C ASN A 278 -12.12 -11.11 7.12
N THR A 279 -11.88 -12.39 6.77
CA THR A 279 -11.84 -13.49 7.75
C THR A 279 -10.45 -13.64 8.41
N VAL A 280 -10.36 -14.51 9.43
CA VAL A 280 -9.09 -14.94 10.06
C VAL A 280 -8.04 -15.37 9.03
N ALA A 281 -8.45 -15.90 7.87
CA ALA A 281 -7.53 -16.29 6.81
C ALA A 281 -6.62 -15.13 6.36
N THR A 282 -7.07 -13.88 6.49
CA THR A 282 -6.29 -12.68 6.15
C THR A 282 -5.00 -12.56 6.98
N LEU A 283 -4.96 -13.14 8.17
CA LEU A 283 -3.75 -13.21 9.00
C LEU A 283 -2.65 -14.07 8.38
N THR A 284 -2.98 -14.91 7.40
CA THR A 284 -2.05 -15.87 6.77
C THR A 284 -2.00 -15.80 5.24
N SER A 285 -3.03 -15.26 4.58
CA SER A 285 -3.11 -15.27 3.12
C SER A 285 -2.37 -14.12 2.45
N GLY A 286 -2.17 -13.00 3.16
CA GLY A 286 -1.80 -11.74 2.53
C GLY A 286 -2.83 -11.29 1.47
N PRO A 287 -2.46 -10.35 0.59
CA PRO A 287 -1.16 -9.68 0.54
C PRO A 287 -0.93 -8.79 1.77
N TYR A 288 0.34 -8.51 2.09
CA TYR A 288 0.71 -7.64 3.22
C TYR A 288 1.29 -6.32 2.74
N MET A 289 0.92 -5.24 3.43
CA MET A 289 1.32 -3.88 3.09
C MET A 289 2.29 -3.32 4.12
N PHE A 290 3.47 -2.86 3.69
CA PHE A 290 4.51 -2.34 4.55
C PHE A 290 4.86 -0.92 4.14
N THR A 291 4.75 0.02 5.07
CA THR A 291 5.10 1.42 4.86
C THR A 291 6.26 1.80 5.77
N ALA A 292 7.36 2.27 5.20
CA ALA A 292 8.49 2.80 5.97
C ALA A 292 8.07 4.07 6.72
N THR A 293 8.50 4.20 7.98
CA THR A 293 8.18 5.36 8.82
C THR A 293 9.44 6.12 9.21
N ALA A 294 9.29 7.35 9.71
CA ALA A 294 10.44 8.11 10.19
C ALA A 294 11.15 7.43 11.38
N ALA A 295 10.42 6.67 12.19
CA ALA A 295 10.97 5.92 13.32
C ALA A 295 11.55 4.55 12.90
N ASN A 296 11.16 4.04 11.73
CA ASN A 296 11.67 2.82 11.14
C ASN A 296 11.69 2.94 9.60
N PRO A 297 12.79 3.47 9.02
CA PRO A 297 12.87 3.77 7.59
C PRO A 297 13.11 2.53 6.71
N THR A 298 13.21 1.34 7.31
CA THR A 298 13.47 0.08 6.61
C THR A 298 12.24 -0.82 6.68
N ALA A 299 11.53 -0.97 5.56
CA ALA A 299 10.38 -1.86 5.43
C ALA A 299 10.83 -3.21 4.87
N HIS A 300 10.46 -4.30 5.56
CA HIS A 300 10.78 -5.67 5.18
C HIS A 300 9.50 -6.46 4.90
N GLY A 301 9.37 -6.95 3.66
CA GLY A 301 8.32 -7.87 3.24
C GLY A 301 8.48 -9.24 3.89
N SER A 302 7.39 -10.01 3.91
CA SER A 302 7.38 -11.35 4.45
C SER A 302 7.66 -12.40 3.36
N THR A 303 8.34 -13.48 3.75
CA THR A 303 8.53 -14.66 2.89
C THR A 303 7.22 -15.45 2.79
N GLY A 304 6.94 -16.02 1.63
CA GLY A 304 5.78 -16.86 1.33
C GLY A 304 4.56 -16.08 0.84
N HIS A 305 4.63 -14.75 0.80
CA HIS A 305 3.48 -13.88 0.53
C HIS A 305 3.84 -12.80 -0.48
N ILE A 306 2.84 -12.29 -1.18
CA ILE A 306 2.95 -11.06 -1.96
C ILE A 306 2.96 -9.88 -1.01
N ASN A 307 3.91 -8.98 -1.21
CA ASN A 307 4.12 -7.79 -0.40
C ASN A 307 3.91 -6.53 -1.23
N PHE A 308 3.28 -5.53 -0.63
CA PHE A 308 3.26 -4.15 -1.10
C PHE A 308 4.16 -3.33 -0.18
N LEU A 309 5.22 -2.72 -0.70
CA LEU A 309 6.19 -1.97 0.09
C LEU A 309 6.24 -0.50 -0.33
N SER A 310 6.26 0.41 0.64
CA SER A 310 6.21 1.86 0.43
C SER A 310 7.31 2.57 1.19
N GLY A 311 8.03 3.48 0.54
CA GLY A 311 8.94 4.41 1.21
C GLY A 311 8.23 5.63 1.81
N ALA A 312 6.90 5.66 1.77
CA ALA A 312 6.06 6.77 2.24
C ALA A 312 6.51 8.11 1.61
N LYS A 313 6.56 9.17 2.42
CA LYS A 313 7.10 10.50 2.06
C LYS A 313 8.47 10.75 2.69
N LEU A 314 9.24 9.69 2.96
CA LEU A 314 10.56 9.83 3.56
C LEU A 314 11.56 10.43 2.58
N ALA A 315 12.58 11.10 3.12
CA ALA A 315 13.72 11.57 2.32
C ALA A 315 14.58 10.40 1.81
N SER A 316 14.51 9.24 2.47
CA SER A 316 15.12 8.00 2.06
C SER A 316 14.46 6.84 2.79
N ALA A 317 14.14 5.77 2.08
CA ALA A 317 13.65 4.52 2.66
C ALA A 317 14.49 3.32 2.16
N THR A 318 14.48 2.23 2.91
CA THR A 318 14.98 0.93 2.44
C THR A 318 13.83 -0.04 2.37
N LEU A 319 13.55 -0.58 1.18
CA LEU A 319 12.47 -1.52 0.91
C LEU A 319 13.07 -2.86 0.50
N ILE A 320 12.74 -3.92 1.24
CA ILE A 320 13.28 -5.25 1.01
C ILE A 320 12.09 -6.21 0.85
N GLY A 321 11.88 -6.74 -0.35
CA GLY A 321 10.83 -7.71 -0.62
C GLY A 321 11.15 -9.11 -0.10
N GLY A 322 10.19 -9.99 -0.30
CA GLY A 322 10.21 -11.40 0.03
C GLY A 322 10.64 -12.26 -1.15
N ASN A 323 9.95 -13.39 -1.32
CA ASN A 323 10.29 -14.41 -2.32
C ASN A 323 9.16 -14.67 -3.33
N GLN A 324 8.16 -13.80 -3.38
CA GLN A 324 7.06 -13.81 -4.34
C GLN A 324 7.17 -12.56 -5.23
N GLY A 325 6.30 -12.41 -6.24
CA GLY A 325 6.26 -11.19 -7.05
C GLY A 325 5.69 -10.02 -6.26
N ASP A 326 6.57 -9.15 -5.78
CA ASP A 326 6.24 -8.05 -4.88
C ASP A 326 6.05 -6.72 -5.63
N TYR A 327 5.41 -5.78 -4.95
CA TYR A 327 5.10 -4.45 -5.47
C TYR A 327 5.74 -3.38 -4.62
N PHE A 328 6.43 -2.43 -5.25
CA PHE A 328 7.14 -1.36 -4.55
C PHE A 328 6.65 0.02 -5.01
N VAL A 329 6.49 0.93 -4.05
CA VAL A 329 6.31 2.36 -4.26
C VAL A 329 7.43 3.09 -3.52
N GLY A 330 8.50 3.46 -4.23
CA GLY A 330 9.69 4.06 -3.61
C GLY A 330 9.39 5.34 -2.83
N GLY A 331 8.54 6.19 -3.41
CA GLY A 331 8.18 7.48 -2.82
C GLY A 331 9.06 8.62 -3.36
N PRO A 332 9.09 9.77 -2.68
CA PRO A 332 9.81 10.96 -3.14
C PRO A 332 11.28 11.04 -2.70
N GLY A 333 11.76 10.09 -1.90
CA GLY A 333 13.12 10.12 -1.35
C GLY A 333 14.16 9.42 -2.22
N HIS A 334 15.37 9.28 -1.68
CA HIS A 334 16.42 8.41 -2.18
C HIS A 334 16.26 7.01 -1.59
N ASN A 335 15.68 6.09 -2.36
CA ASN A 335 15.30 4.79 -1.84
C ASN A 335 16.30 3.71 -2.25
N LEU A 336 16.52 2.77 -1.33
CA LEU A 336 17.20 1.51 -1.60
C LEU A 336 16.13 0.42 -1.72
N ILE A 337 15.95 -0.12 -2.91
CA ILE A 337 14.94 -1.15 -3.19
C ILE A 337 15.64 -2.46 -3.53
N THR A 338 15.31 -3.53 -2.80
CA THR A 338 15.73 -4.91 -3.10
C THR A 338 14.47 -5.75 -3.31
N GLY A 339 14.26 -6.23 -4.54
CA GLY A 339 13.10 -7.03 -4.94
C GLY A 339 13.02 -8.35 -4.17
N GLY A 340 14.12 -9.12 -4.21
CA GLY A 340 14.20 -10.42 -3.56
C GLY A 340 14.23 -11.51 -4.62
N THR A 341 13.34 -12.50 -4.51
CA THR A 341 13.09 -13.43 -5.63
C THR A 341 11.64 -13.32 -6.05
N GLY A 342 11.33 -13.49 -7.32
CA GLY A 342 9.98 -13.35 -7.83
C GLY A 342 9.98 -12.42 -9.03
N ASN A 343 8.80 -12.12 -9.56
CA ASN A 343 8.69 -11.13 -10.63
C ASN A 343 8.18 -9.83 -10.01
N ASP A 344 9.12 -8.94 -9.67
CA ASP A 344 8.81 -7.74 -8.92
C ASP A 344 8.39 -6.58 -9.82
N THR A 345 7.44 -5.81 -9.32
CA THR A 345 6.91 -4.60 -9.97
C THR A 345 7.29 -3.38 -9.14
N ILE A 346 8.16 -2.53 -9.69
CA ILE A 346 8.78 -1.45 -8.92
C ILE A 346 8.37 -0.11 -9.52
N TYR A 347 7.60 0.67 -8.78
CA TYR A 347 7.32 2.06 -9.09
C TYR A 347 8.35 2.91 -8.35
N ALA A 348 9.46 3.19 -9.02
CA ALA A 348 10.56 4.00 -8.47
C ALA A 348 10.00 5.30 -7.87
N HIS A 349 9.09 5.94 -8.60
CA HIS A 349 8.41 7.13 -8.14
C HIS A 349 6.89 7.04 -8.36
N PRO A 350 6.04 7.26 -7.33
CA PRO A 350 4.58 7.24 -7.50
C PRO A 350 4.14 8.38 -8.40
N ALA A 351 3.01 8.25 -9.11
CA ALA A 351 2.48 9.24 -10.05
C ALA A 351 2.43 10.70 -9.54
N GLY A 352 2.44 10.92 -8.21
CA GLY A 352 2.46 12.25 -7.57
C GLY A 352 3.83 12.83 -7.20
N ALA A 353 4.96 12.13 -7.38
CA ALA A 353 6.28 12.60 -6.94
C ALA A 353 6.98 13.56 -7.94
N ALA A 354 7.03 14.85 -7.62
CA ALA A 354 8.04 15.79 -8.12
C ALA A 354 8.13 16.06 -9.62
N LEU A 355 7.19 16.85 -10.14
CA LEU A 355 7.56 17.66 -11.30
C LEU A 355 8.63 18.67 -10.87
N LYS A 356 9.82 18.66 -11.48
CA LYS A 356 10.91 19.57 -11.10
C LYS A 356 10.80 20.87 -11.86
N ASN A 357 10.62 21.96 -11.14
CA ASN A 357 10.44 23.29 -11.74
C ASN A 357 9.34 23.35 -12.82
N ILE A 358 8.38 22.44 -12.84
CA ILE A 358 7.30 22.47 -13.83
C ILE A 358 6.14 23.30 -13.28
N LEU A 359 5.66 24.21 -14.13
CA LEU A 359 4.38 24.89 -13.95
C LEU A 359 3.34 24.23 -14.85
N GLN A 360 2.14 23.99 -14.32
CA GLN A 360 1.02 23.51 -15.11
C GLN A 360 -0.18 24.41 -14.95
N PHE A 361 -0.88 24.66 -16.05
CA PHE A 361 -2.06 25.51 -16.10
C PHE A 361 -3.16 24.77 -16.84
N LYS A 362 -4.21 24.38 -16.11
CA LYS A 362 -5.40 23.80 -16.71
C LYS A 362 -6.34 24.92 -17.10
N VAL A 363 -6.54 25.10 -18.40
CA VAL A 363 -7.32 26.21 -18.95
C VAL A 363 -8.33 25.73 -19.97
N VAL A 364 -9.45 26.45 -20.04
CA VAL A 364 -10.43 26.31 -21.10
C VAL A 364 -10.79 27.71 -21.57
N GLY A 365 -10.97 27.91 -22.86
CA GLY A 365 -11.48 29.18 -23.34
C GLY A 365 -13.00 29.20 -23.26
N TYR A 366 -13.53 30.41 -23.10
CA TYR A 366 -14.95 30.66 -23.13
C TYR A 366 -15.22 31.76 -24.15
N TRP A 367 -15.71 31.35 -25.32
CA TRP A 367 -15.94 32.29 -26.42
C TRP A 367 -17.20 32.02 -27.21
N GLN A 368 -17.75 33.09 -27.78
CA GLN A 368 -18.91 33.09 -28.64
C GLN A 368 -18.72 34.15 -29.74
N ASN A 369 -18.87 33.76 -31.01
CA ASN A 369 -18.71 34.64 -32.18
C ASN A 369 -17.37 35.41 -32.27
N ALA A 370 -16.34 34.97 -31.56
CA ALA A 370 -15.02 35.58 -31.56
C ALA A 370 -14.28 35.33 -32.90
N PRO A 371 -13.54 36.31 -33.43
CA PRO A 371 -12.86 36.21 -34.72
C PRO A 371 -11.61 35.32 -34.68
N THR A 372 -11.04 35.10 -33.49
CA THR A 372 -9.83 34.32 -33.25
C THR A 372 -9.95 33.53 -31.96
N HIS A 373 -9.16 32.47 -31.80
CA HIS A 373 -9.10 31.72 -30.55
C HIS A 373 -8.22 32.46 -29.55
N PRO A 374 -8.58 32.45 -28.24
CA PRO A 374 -7.73 33.03 -27.21
C PRO A 374 -6.41 32.28 -27.14
N THR A 375 -5.35 32.99 -26.75
CA THR A 375 -4.00 32.44 -26.59
C THR A 375 -3.51 32.69 -25.18
N LEU A 376 -2.68 31.77 -24.68
CA LEU A 376 -1.98 31.94 -23.40
C LEU A 376 -0.49 32.07 -23.66
N GLU A 377 0.12 33.13 -23.15
CA GLU A 377 1.58 33.28 -23.06
C GLU A 377 2.01 33.21 -21.60
N VAL A 378 3.10 32.50 -21.32
CA VAL A 378 3.66 32.40 -19.96
C VAL A 378 5.03 33.05 -19.93
N LEU A 379 5.21 34.02 -19.05
CA LEU A 379 6.51 34.64 -18.77
C LEU A 379 6.99 34.24 -17.38
N ILE A 380 8.27 33.87 -17.26
CA ILE A 380 8.95 33.62 -15.99
C ILE A 380 10.07 34.64 -15.85
N ASN A 381 10.07 35.38 -14.75
CA ASN A 381 11.04 36.45 -14.48
C ASN A 381 11.12 37.48 -15.62
N GLY A 382 9.99 37.73 -16.29
CA GLY A 382 9.88 38.66 -17.43
C GLY A 382 10.38 38.12 -18.76
N LYS A 383 10.81 36.86 -18.84
CA LYS A 383 11.22 36.18 -20.08
C LYS A 383 10.14 35.21 -20.54
N VAL A 384 9.93 35.08 -21.85
CA VAL A 384 8.96 34.13 -22.43
C VAL A 384 9.40 32.70 -22.13
N ALA A 385 8.57 31.97 -21.40
CA ALA A 385 8.76 30.56 -21.05
C ALA A 385 7.84 29.64 -21.86
N MET A 386 6.67 30.15 -22.25
CA MET A 386 5.80 29.56 -23.26
C MET A 386 5.31 30.70 -24.13
N ALA A 387 5.62 30.65 -25.44
CA ALA A 387 5.11 31.63 -26.38
C ALA A 387 3.57 31.56 -26.46
N ALA A 388 2.94 32.64 -26.92
CA ALA A 388 1.48 32.69 -27.10
C ALA A 388 0.97 31.46 -27.87
N THR A 389 0.30 30.57 -27.16
CA THR A 389 -0.19 29.29 -27.67
C THR A 389 -1.71 29.31 -27.69
N ALA A 390 -2.32 28.90 -28.80
CA ALA A 390 -3.77 28.90 -28.96
C ALA A 390 -4.44 27.89 -28.04
N ILE A 391 -5.51 28.33 -27.39
CA ILE A 391 -6.42 27.47 -26.64
C ILE A 391 -7.38 26.82 -27.63
N THR A 392 -7.41 25.50 -27.63
CA THR A 392 -8.18 24.69 -28.57
C THR A 392 -9.54 24.30 -28.02
N GLN A 393 -9.70 24.30 -26.70
CA GLN A 393 -10.91 23.84 -26.01
C GLN A 393 -11.84 25.01 -25.67
N ASN A 394 -13.08 24.94 -26.16
CA ASN A 394 -14.16 25.88 -25.82
C ASN A 394 -15.19 25.22 -24.91
N ILE A 395 -15.47 25.81 -23.75
CA ILE A 395 -16.49 25.31 -22.81
C ILE A 395 -17.92 25.37 -23.39
N ASN A 396 -18.18 26.20 -24.41
CA ASN A 396 -19.47 26.26 -25.10
C ASN A 396 -19.72 25.08 -26.05
N SER A 397 -18.72 24.25 -26.33
CA SER A 397 -18.85 23.12 -27.24
C SER A 397 -19.06 21.81 -26.46
N ALA A 398 -20.05 21.03 -26.88
CA ALA A 398 -20.39 19.78 -26.21
C ALA A 398 -19.21 18.80 -26.20
N GLY A 399 -18.85 18.30 -25.01
CA GLY A 399 -17.80 17.30 -24.81
C GLY A 399 -16.37 17.85 -24.68
N ASN A 400 -16.17 19.16 -24.82
CA ASN A 400 -14.86 19.76 -24.60
C ASN A 400 -14.53 19.86 -23.11
N THR A 401 -13.27 19.58 -22.77
CA THR A 401 -12.73 19.68 -21.40
C THR A 401 -11.51 20.60 -21.43
N ALA A 402 -11.16 21.20 -20.29
CA ALA A 402 -9.98 22.06 -20.23
C ALA A 402 -8.68 21.32 -20.60
N GLU A 403 -7.80 22.01 -21.32
CA GLU A 403 -6.47 21.51 -21.69
C GLU A 403 -5.41 21.96 -20.69
N THR A 404 -4.29 21.22 -20.60
CA THR A 404 -3.21 21.52 -19.67
C THR A 404 -1.97 22.00 -20.41
N PHE A 405 -1.57 23.24 -20.15
CA PHE A 405 -0.28 23.77 -20.59
C PHE A 405 0.80 23.47 -19.55
N THR A 406 1.95 22.99 -20.00
CA THR A 406 3.08 22.60 -19.15
C THR A 406 4.31 23.41 -19.52
N VAL A 407 4.98 24.01 -18.53
CA VAL A 407 6.15 24.88 -18.72
C VAL A 407 7.29 24.45 -17.81
N ASN A 408 8.45 24.11 -18.38
CA ASN A 408 9.67 23.82 -17.61
C ASN A 408 10.39 25.12 -17.23
N ALA A 409 10.40 25.44 -15.93
CA ALA A 409 11.01 26.66 -15.40
C ALA A 409 12.50 26.52 -15.08
N THR A 410 13.12 25.35 -15.32
CA THR A 410 14.52 25.07 -14.93
C THR A 410 15.51 26.08 -15.50
N ALA A 411 15.33 26.48 -16.77
CA ALA A 411 16.21 27.45 -17.44
C ALA A 411 16.12 28.88 -16.87
N PHE A 412 15.15 29.16 -16.00
CA PHE A 412 14.89 30.50 -15.47
C PHE A 412 15.44 30.72 -14.05
N GLY A 413 16.01 29.69 -13.43
CA GLY A 413 16.55 29.76 -12.07
C GLY A 413 15.46 30.01 -11.02
N ALA A 414 15.80 30.78 -9.98
CA ALA A 414 14.84 31.14 -8.93
C ALA A 414 13.70 31.98 -9.50
N ILE A 415 12.46 31.52 -9.34
CA ILE A 415 11.27 32.20 -9.86
C ILE A 415 10.88 33.34 -8.91
N THR A 416 10.95 34.57 -9.39
CA THR A 416 10.46 35.77 -8.69
C THR A 416 9.04 36.15 -9.12
N SER A 417 8.68 35.86 -10.38
CA SER A 417 7.34 36.11 -10.91
C SER A 417 7.03 35.20 -12.09
N VAL A 418 5.79 34.67 -12.13
CA VAL A 418 5.18 34.06 -13.32
C VAL A 418 4.02 34.94 -13.76
N LYS A 419 3.95 35.27 -15.06
CA LYS A 419 2.80 35.98 -15.65
C LYS A 419 2.12 35.09 -16.68
N LEU A 420 0.81 34.93 -16.51
CA LEU A 420 -0.12 34.32 -17.45
C LEU A 420 -0.78 35.46 -18.23
N MET A 421 -0.39 35.65 -19.49
CA MET A 421 -0.94 36.71 -20.32
C MET A 421 -1.95 36.14 -21.29
N ALA A 422 -3.19 36.63 -21.19
CA ALA A 422 -4.23 36.35 -22.15
C ALA A 422 -4.00 37.20 -23.42
N GLY A 423 -3.76 36.54 -24.53
CA GLY A 423 -3.64 37.14 -25.86
C GLY A 423 -4.83 36.76 -26.74
N ASN A 424 -5.05 37.53 -27.81
CA ASN A 424 -6.19 37.37 -28.73
C ASN A 424 -7.58 37.43 -28.09
N THR A 425 -7.68 37.75 -26.80
CA THR A 425 -8.94 38.02 -26.11
C THR A 425 -9.60 39.31 -26.60
N TYR A 426 -10.93 39.33 -26.58
CA TYR A 426 -11.83 40.30 -27.19
C TYR A 426 -13.14 40.31 -26.38
N TRP A 427 -13.65 41.51 -26.08
CA TRP A 427 -14.98 41.65 -25.48
C TRP A 427 -15.69 42.84 -26.11
N THR A 428 -16.90 42.61 -26.65
CA THR A 428 -17.77 43.71 -27.10
C THR A 428 -19.14 43.70 -26.45
N ASN A 429 -19.75 42.52 -26.29
CA ASN A 429 -21.01 42.34 -25.58
C ASN A 429 -21.18 40.85 -25.20
N GLY A 430 -22.27 40.53 -24.49
CA GLY A 430 -22.56 39.17 -24.02
C GLY A 430 -22.80 38.12 -25.10
N SER A 431 -22.80 38.49 -26.39
CA SER A 431 -22.92 37.57 -27.53
C SER A 431 -21.67 37.56 -28.42
N ASN A 432 -20.65 38.36 -28.10
CA ASN A 432 -19.39 38.42 -28.84
C ASN A 432 -18.20 38.71 -27.91
N TYR A 433 -17.54 37.63 -27.50
CA TYR A 433 -16.46 37.63 -26.52
C TYR A 433 -15.57 36.40 -26.64
N ASP A 434 -14.36 36.48 -26.11
CA ASP A 434 -13.51 35.37 -25.70
C ASP A 434 -12.72 35.69 -24.42
N LEU A 435 -12.73 34.72 -23.52
CA LEU A 435 -12.11 34.75 -22.20
C LEU A 435 -11.31 33.47 -22.00
N ILE A 436 -10.37 33.51 -21.06
CA ILE A 436 -9.67 32.31 -20.60
C ILE A 436 -10.12 32.00 -19.18
N PHE A 437 -10.60 30.79 -18.96
CA PHE A 437 -10.87 30.24 -17.65
C PHE A 437 -9.67 29.41 -17.22
N LEU A 438 -9.04 29.80 -16.13
CA LEU A 438 -7.99 29.06 -15.45
C LEU A 438 -8.65 28.23 -14.34
N GLU A 439 -8.79 26.93 -14.59
CA GLU A 439 -9.41 25.99 -13.64
C GLU A 439 -8.44 25.59 -12.53
N SER A 440 -7.15 25.47 -12.86
CA SER A 440 -6.13 25.22 -11.86
C SER A 440 -4.76 25.70 -12.34
N ALA A 441 -3.93 26.06 -11.37
CA ALA A 441 -2.50 26.29 -11.56
C ALA A 441 -1.76 25.42 -10.56
N SER A 442 -0.64 24.83 -10.98
CA SER A 442 0.24 24.09 -10.09
C SER A 442 1.71 24.42 -10.35
N TYR A 443 2.52 24.31 -9.31
CA TYR A 443 3.97 24.32 -9.41
C TYR A 443 4.52 23.10 -8.70
N GLN A 444 5.35 22.34 -9.41
CA GLN A 444 5.94 21.10 -8.90
C GLN A 444 4.90 20.09 -8.40
N GLY A 445 3.75 20.03 -9.09
CA GLY A 445 2.62 19.16 -8.76
C GLY A 445 1.76 19.65 -7.58
N ARG A 446 2.11 20.75 -6.92
CA ARG A 446 1.29 21.34 -5.85
C ARG A 446 0.41 22.46 -6.38
N SER A 447 -0.87 22.43 -6.00
CA SER A 447 -1.83 23.47 -6.34
C SER A 447 -1.39 24.84 -5.86
N ILE A 448 -1.53 25.84 -6.72
CA ILE A 448 -1.40 27.25 -6.41
C ILE A 448 -2.83 27.78 -6.22
N GLY A 449 -3.12 28.34 -5.05
CA GLY A 449 -4.45 28.88 -4.78
C GLY A 449 -4.77 30.03 -5.74
N LEU A 450 -5.78 29.87 -6.60
CA LEU A 450 -6.12 30.88 -7.60
C LEU A 450 -6.52 32.23 -6.98
N THR A 451 -7.03 32.22 -5.76
CA THR A 451 -7.36 33.42 -4.97
C THR A 451 -6.12 34.15 -4.45
N GLN A 452 -4.94 33.51 -4.48
CA GLN A 452 -3.66 34.08 -4.05
C GLN A 452 -2.91 34.79 -5.20
N LEU A 453 -3.43 34.69 -6.43
CA LEU A 453 -2.81 35.34 -7.59
C LEU A 453 -3.19 36.82 -7.66
N GLY A 454 -2.26 37.63 -8.18
CA GLY A 454 -2.57 39.01 -8.57
C GLY A 454 -3.22 39.03 -9.95
N TYR A 455 -4.23 39.87 -10.15
CA TYR A 455 -4.92 39.99 -11.44
C TYR A 455 -4.91 41.43 -11.95
N SER A 456 -4.77 41.60 -13.26
CA SER A 456 -5.05 42.89 -13.90
C SER A 456 -6.54 43.24 -13.85
N SER A 457 -6.87 44.51 -14.08
CA SER A 457 -8.27 44.96 -14.14
C SER A 457 -9.09 44.15 -15.15
N GLY A 458 -10.26 43.68 -14.73
CA GLY A 458 -11.13 42.83 -15.55
C GLY A 458 -10.80 41.33 -15.50
N SER A 459 -9.83 40.92 -14.67
CA SER A 459 -9.50 39.52 -14.39
C SER A 459 -9.64 39.23 -12.89
N GLY A 460 -9.85 37.96 -12.52
CA GLY A 460 -9.96 37.55 -11.12
C GLY A 460 -10.75 36.27 -10.90
N VAL A 461 -10.87 35.86 -9.63
CA VAL A 461 -11.74 34.76 -9.21
C VAL A 461 -13.12 35.31 -8.88
N SER A 462 -14.17 34.78 -9.51
CA SER A 462 -15.54 35.19 -9.19
C SER A 462 -16.01 34.62 -7.85
N SER A 463 -16.83 35.36 -7.12
CA SER A 463 -17.37 34.95 -5.82
C SER A 463 -18.17 33.65 -5.95
N GLY A 464 -17.78 32.60 -5.21
CA GLY A 464 -18.42 31.29 -5.26
C GLY A 464 -17.93 30.36 -6.39
N SER A 465 -16.93 30.78 -7.18
CA SER A 465 -16.28 29.95 -8.19
C SER A 465 -14.92 29.44 -7.73
N SER A 466 -14.52 28.26 -8.21
CA SER A 466 -13.17 27.70 -8.05
C SER A 466 -12.26 28.00 -9.26
N VAL A 467 -12.71 28.85 -10.18
CA VAL A 467 -12.06 29.16 -11.46
C VAL A 467 -11.71 30.65 -11.51
N ALA A 468 -10.53 30.97 -12.03
CA ALA A 468 -10.12 32.34 -12.32
C ALA A 468 -10.40 32.71 -13.78
N VAL A 469 -10.79 33.96 -14.03
CA VAL A 469 -11.03 34.49 -15.37
C VAL A 469 -9.89 35.45 -15.74
N LEU A 470 -9.24 35.20 -16.88
CA LEU A 470 -8.38 36.18 -17.54
C LEU A 470 -9.19 36.83 -18.68
N GLY A 471 -9.53 38.09 -18.46
CA GLY A 471 -10.35 38.89 -19.38
C GLY A 471 -9.56 39.49 -20.54
N TYR A 472 -10.09 40.57 -21.12
CA TYR A 472 -9.47 41.31 -22.23
C TYR A 472 -8.07 41.84 -21.83
N HIS A 473 -7.01 41.31 -22.45
CA HIS A 473 -5.60 41.53 -22.07
C HIS A 473 -5.33 41.24 -20.59
N GLY A 474 -6.06 40.25 -20.06
CA GLY A 474 -5.97 39.81 -18.68
C GLY A 474 -4.58 39.26 -18.36
N VAL A 475 -4.07 39.63 -17.19
CA VAL A 475 -2.81 39.09 -16.66
C VAL A 475 -3.07 38.49 -15.29
N GLY A 476 -2.79 37.19 -15.15
CA GLY A 476 -2.63 36.52 -13.87
C GLY A 476 -1.16 36.55 -13.45
N THR A 477 -0.86 36.96 -12.23
CA THR A 477 0.51 37.06 -11.70
C THR A 477 0.66 36.17 -10.49
N ILE A 478 1.61 35.24 -10.57
CA ILE A 478 2.06 34.41 -9.46
C ILE A 478 3.35 35.03 -8.92
N SER A 479 3.33 35.50 -7.67
CA SER A 479 4.53 35.94 -6.98
C SER A 479 5.31 34.74 -6.43
N SER A 480 6.59 34.93 -6.13
CA SER A 480 7.39 33.90 -5.44
C SER A 480 6.76 33.42 -4.12
N SER A 481 6.04 34.28 -3.41
CA SER A 481 5.35 33.94 -2.15
C SER A 481 4.11 33.07 -2.34
N ALA A 482 3.52 33.05 -3.54
CA ALA A 482 2.38 32.20 -3.88
C ALA A 482 2.82 30.82 -4.41
N LEU A 483 4.11 30.66 -4.74
CA LEU A 483 4.64 29.38 -5.18
C LEU A 483 4.80 28.45 -3.97
N PRO A 484 4.20 27.25 -3.98
CA PRO A 484 4.40 26.28 -2.94
C PRO A 484 5.86 25.79 -2.95
N ALA A 485 6.40 25.51 -1.77
CA ALA A 485 7.67 24.81 -1.67
C ALA A 485 7.57 23.44 -2.36
N SER A 486 8.60 23.07 -3.13
CA SER A 486 8.70 21.70 -3.63
C SER A 486 8.74 20.76 -2.43
N PRO A 487 7.83 19.77 -2.34
CA PRO A 487 7.92 18.77 -1.29
C PRO A 487 8.96 17.69 -1.62
N PHE A 488 9.74 17.88 -2.69
CA PHE A 488 10.61 16.87 -3.26
C PHE A 488 12.05 17.37 -3.33
N LEU A 489 13.00 16.47 -3.12
CA LEU A 489 14.41 16.79 -3.21
C LEU A 489 14.79 17.12 -4.67
N SER A 490 15.81 17.95 -4.87
CA SER A 490 16.27 18.37 -6.20
C SER A 490 16.86 17.22 -7.05
N ASN A 491 17.12 16.08 -6.39
CA ASN A 491 17.56 14.80 -6.89
C ASN A 491 16.82 13.76 -6.03
N VAL A 492 16.10 12.81 -6.63
CA VAL A 492 15.43 11.72 -5.89
C VAL A 492 15.92 10.35 -6.35
N SER A 493 17.17 10.27 -6.79
CA SER A 493 17.81 9.02 -7.23
C SER A 493 17.59 7.83 -6.30
N ASP A 494 17.12 6.74 -6.89
CA ASP A 494 16.97 5.45 -6.24
C ASP A 494 18.11 4.48 -6.62
N THR A 495 18.39 3.54 -5.72
CA THR A 495 19.18 2.34 -6.02
C THR A 495 18.27 1.14 -5.99
N ILE A 496 18.09 0.51 -7.14
CA ILE A 496 17.10 -0.55 -7.34
C ILE A 496 17.81 -1.82 -7.77
N ASN A 497 17.62 -2.89 -6.99
CA ASN A 497 18.07 -4.23 -7.30
C ASN A 497 16.87 -5.17 -7.36
N GLY A 498 16.53 -5.65 -8.55
CA GLY A 498 15.41 -6.59 -8.73
C GLY A 498 15.67 -7.96 -8.08
N GLY A 499 16.93 -8.38 -7.95
CA GLY A 499 17.26 -9.71 -7.44
C GLY A 499 16.98 -10.82 -8.46
N GLY A 500 16.29 -11.88 -8.02
CA GLY A 500 15.90 -13.01 -8.87
C GLY A 500 14.66 -12.71 -9.72
N GLY A 501 14.34 -13.62 -10.64
CA GLY A 501 13.14 -13.55 -11.49
C GLY A 501 13.13 -12.42 -12.53
N VAL A 502 11.94 -12.03 -12.98
CA VAL A 502 11.73 -11.07 -14.08
C VAL A 502 11.11 -9.79 -13.54
N ASN A 503 11.96 -8.77 -13.40
CA ASN A 503 11.64 -7.54 -12.69
C ASN A 503 11.39 -6.38 -13.65
N THR A 504 10.40 -5.55 -13.31
CA THR A 504 9.98 -4.39 -14.11
C THR A 504 10.01 -3.12 -13.27
N VAL A 505 10.67 -2.08 -13.77
CA VAL A 505 10.61 -0.73 -13.19
C VAL A 505 9.68 0.15 -14.03
N TYR A 506 8.71 0.79 -13.36
CA TYR A 506 7.72 1.68 -13.96
C TYR A 506 8.15 3.14 -13.80
N TYR A 507 8.28 3.82 -14.94
CA TYR A 507 8.46 5.26 -15.05
C TYR A 507 7.17 5.92 -15.52
N ARG A 508 6.98 7.19 -15.13
CA ARG A 508 5.69 7.87 -15.26
C ARG A 508 5.48 8.58 -16.59
N GLY A 509 6.57 8.86 -17.29
CA GLY A 509 6.55 9.54 -18.57
C GLY A 509 6.71 8.56 -19.73
N PRO A 510 6.53 9.07 -20.96
CA PRO A 510 6.88 8.33 -22.16
C PRO A 510 8.41 8.20 -22.29
N SER A 511 8.86 7.15 -22.98
CA SER A 511 10.26 6.75 -23.07
C SER A 511 11.21 7.82 -23.61
N TYR A 512 10.74 8.76 -24.45
CA TYR A 512 11.57 9.83 -25.00
C TYR A 512 11.92 10.92 -23.98
N GLU A 513 11.31 10.91 -22.79
CA GLU A 513 11.64 11.81 -21.67
C GLU A 513 12.75 11.27 -20.78
N TYR A 514 13.36 10.13 -21.13
CA TYR A 514 14.37 9.45 -20.33
C TYR A 514 15.61 9.12 -21.14
N THR A 515 16.73 9.03 -20.43
CA THR A 515 17.99 8.50 -20.95
C THR A 515 18.38 7.25 -20.18
N GLU A 516 19.02 6.32 -20.87
CA GLU A 516 19.45 5.03 -20.32
C GLU A 516 20.95 4.84 -20.60
N VAL A 517 21.75 4.74 -19.55
CA VAL A 517 23.21 4.59 -19.66
C VAL A 517 23.66 3.32 -18.96
N ARG A 518 24.13 2.34 -19.74
CA ARG A 518 24.75 1.12 -19.19
C ARG A 518 26.13 1.42 -18.61
N GLN A 519 26.35 0.94 -17.40
CA GLN A 519 27.59 1.07 -16.66
C GLN A 519 28.48 -0.16 -16.87
N ALA A 520 29.79 -0.02 -16.60
CA ALA A 520 30.77 -1.10 -16.79
C ALA A 520 30.53 -2.32 -15.88
N ASN A 521 29.86 -2.12 -14.74
CA ASN A 521 29.47 -3.18 -13.80
C ASN A 521 28.16 -3.90 -14.20
N GLY A 522 27.57 -3.55 -15.36
CA GLY A 522 26.31 -4.12 -15.84
C GLY A 522 25.03 -3.45 -15.33
N SER A 523 25.13 -2.49 -14.39
CA SER A 523 23.96 -1.70 -13.98
C SER A 523 23.52 -0.72 -15.08
N VAL A 524 22.28 -0.28 -15.02
CA VAL A 524 21.72 0.72 -15.94
C VAL A 524 21.35 1.96 -15.12
N VAL A 525 21.81 3.13 -15.55
CA VAL A 525 21.37 4.41 -14.97
C VAL A 525 20.27 4.98 -15.85
N VAL A 526 19.09 5.20 -15.30
CA VAL A 526 17.96 5.82 -15.99
C VAL A 526 17.77 7.23 -15.45
N THR A 527 17.72 8.24 -16.31
CA THR A 527 17.61 9.65 -15.89
C THR A 527 16.51 10.33 -16.67
N ALA A 528 15.54 10.94 -15.97
CA ALA A 528 14.57 11.80 -16.63
C ALA A 528 15.22 13.08 -17.13
N LEU A 529 14.77 13.56 -18.28
CA LEU A 529 15.26 14.78 -18.93
C LEU A 529 14.73 16.04 -18.24
N ASP A 530 13.46 16.03 -17.84
CA ASP A 530 12.72 17.23 -17.43
C ASP A 530 12.14 17.17 -16.00
N THR A 531 12.22 16.02 -15.31
CA THR A 531 11.67 15.84 -13.96
C THR A 531 12.78 15.60 -12.93
N ALA A 532 12.42 15.51 -11.65
CA ALA A 532 13.37 15.11 -10.60
C ALA A 532 13.56 13.57 -10.55
N GLU A 533 12.81 12.82 -11.36
CA GLU A 533 12.81 11.36 -11.40
C GLU A 533 14.19 10.83 -11.79
N GLY A 534 14.81 10.08 -10.88
CA GLY A 534 16.20 9.67 -11.01
C GLY A 534 17.25 10.78 -10.82
N PRO A 535 18.52 10.51 -11.18
CA PRO A 535 18.99 9.31 -11.88
C PRO A 535 18.88 8.04 -11.03
N ASP A 536 18.19 7.01 -11.52
CA ASP A 536 18.03 5.73 -10.83
C ASP A 536 19.09 4.73 -11.27
N THR A 537 19.71 4.05 -10.32
CA THR A 537 20.70 3.01 -10.58
C THR A 537 20.05 1.64 -10.46
N LEU A 538 19.89 0.96 -11.59
CA LEU A 538 19.18 -0.30 -11.73
C LEU A 538 20.14 -1.48 -11.89
N SER A 539 19.90 -2.55 -11.13
CA SER A 539 20.58 -3.83 -11.25
C SER A 539 19.56 -4.97 -11.24
N HIS A 540 19.81 -6.02 -12.04
CA HIS A 540 18.92 -7.19 -12.16
C HIS A 540 17.45 -6.83 -12.51
N ILE A 541 17.28 -5.84 -13.39
CA ILE A 541 15.99 -5.41 -13.97
C ILE A 541 15.91 -5.83 -15.43
N GLN A 542 14.83 -6.49 -15.83
CA GLN A 542 14.67 -6.98 -17.20
C GLN A 542 13.92 -5.98 -18.06
N TYR A 543 12.93 -5.28 -17.50
CA TYR A 543 12.06 -4.37 -18.23
C TYR A 543 11.96 -2.98 -17.61
N LEU A 544 11.90 -1.97 -18.48
CA LEU A 544 11.47 -0.62 -18.13
C LEU A 544 10.12 -0.37 -18.78
N HIS A 545 9.12 -0.02 -17.99
CA HIS A 545 7.80 0.37 -18.46
C HIS A 545 7.68 1.89 -18.46
N PHE A 546 7.35 2.45 -19.64
CA PHE A 546 7.00 3.85 -19.85
C PHE A 546 5.54 3.92 -20.32
N THR A 547 4.94 5.12 -20.28
CA THR A 547 3.52 5.28 -20.66
C THR A 547 3.23 5.02 -22.13
N ASP A 548 4.24 5.13 -23.01
CA ASP A 548 4.14 4.86 -24.44
C ASP A 548 4.54 3.42 -24.82
N LYS A 549 5.44 2.79 -24.07
CA LYS A 549 5.95 1.44 -24.36
C LYS A 549 6.67 0.79 -23.19
N THR A 550 6.81 -0.52 -23.24
CA THR A 550 7.74 -1.29 -22.40
C THR A 550 8.95 -1.70 -23.23
N ILE A 551 10.16 -1.56 -22.68
CA ILE A 551 11.40 -2.00 -23.33
C ILE A 551 12.13 -3.02 -22.47
N ALA A 552 12.86 -3.92 -23.14
CA ALA A 552 13.77 -4.83 -22.49
C ALA A 552 15.16 -4.19 -22.35
N ILE A 553 15.71 -4.18 -21.14
CA ILE A 553 17.08 -3.74 -20.88
C ILE A 553 18.03 -4.90 -20.59
N ASN A 554 17.60 -6.14 -20.83
CA ASN A 554 18.44 -7.34 -20.99
C ASN A 554 19.51 -7.53 -19.91
N SER A 555 19.25 -7.12 -18.66
CA SER A 555 20.11 -7.53 -17.54
C SER A 555 19.73 -8.95 -17.12
N GLN A 556 20.73 -9.79 -16.84
CA GLN A 556 20.49 -11.17 -16.42
C GLN A 556 19.93 -11.19 -14.99
N PRO A 557 18.86 -11.96 -14.70
CA PRO A 557 18.42 -12.21 -13.33
C PRO A 557 19.54 -12.84 -12.50
N ILE A 558 19.51 -12.63 -11.18
CA ILE A 558 20.25 -13.51 -10.30
C ILE A 558 19.55 -14.88 -10.35
N ALA A 559 20.28 -15.93 -10.75
CA ALA A 559 19.75 -17.28 -10.65
C ALA A 559 19.33 -17.54 -9.21
N ALA A 560 18.11 -18.04 -8.99
CA ALA A 560 17.61 -18.31 -7.65
C ALA A 560 18.60 -19.25 -6.93
N ALA A 561 19.37 -18.71 -5.98
CA ALA A 561 20.12 -19.56 -5.08
C ALA A 561 19.08 -20.34 -4.30
N VAL A 562 19.07 -21.67 -4.45
CA VAL A 562 18.27 -22.54 -3.58
C VAL A 562 18.69 -22.22 -2.15
N GLN A 563 17.86 -21.49 -1.41
CA GLN A 563 18.07 -21.29 0.01
C GLN A 563 17.85 -22.65 0.69
N VAL A 564 18.91 -23.43 0.82
CA VAL A 564 18.95 -24.50 1.80
C VAL A 564 19.03 -23.79 3.15
N ALA A 565 17.89 -23.60 3.79
CA ALA A 565 17.82 -23.16 5.17
C ALA A 565 18.60 -24.17 6.03
N SER A 566 19.86 -23.88 6.33
CA SER A 566 20.60 -24.62 7.35
C SER A 566 20.13 -24.09 8.71
N SER A 567 19.17 -24.79 9.31
CA SER A 567 18.90 -24.65 10.74
C SER A 567 20.07 -25.27 11.51
N LEU A 568 21.19 -24.54 11.60
CA LEU A 568 22.25 -24.88 12.55
C LEU A 568 21.77 -24.49 13.96
N ALA A 569 20.95 -25.34 14.55
CA ALA A 569 20.80 -25.36 16.00
C ALA A 569 22.11 -25.85 16.60
N THR A 570 22.96 -24.91 17.06
CA THR A 570 24.08 -25.23 17.95
C THR A 570 23.53 -25.75 19.27
N VAL A 571 23.31 -27.07 19.36
CA VAL A 571 23.14 -27.75 20.64
C VAL A 571 24.54 -27.93 21.21
N ALA A 572 24.95 -27.01 22.08
CA ALA A 572 26.12 -27.18 22.91
C ALA A 572 25.82 -28.25 23.97
N ALA A 573 26.02 -29.53 23.63
CA ALA A 573 26.14 -30.60 24.61
C ALA A 573 27.59 -30.66 25.11
N PRO A 574 27.86 -30.67 26.43
CA PRO A 574 29.21 -30.80 26.94
C PRO A 574 29.69 -32.24 26.75
N VAL A 575 30.58 -32.47 25.78
CA VAL A 575 31.32 -33.73 25.65
C VAL A 575 32.48 -33.69 26.64
N GLN A 576 32.45 -34.57 27.64
CA GLN A 576 33.60 -34.85 28.51
C GLN A 576 34.74 -35.41 27.66
N THR A 577 35.88 -34.72 27.70
CA THR A 577 37.12 -35.15 27.08
C THR A 577 37.78 -36.25 27.92
N THR A 578 38.06 -37.40 27.29
CA THR A 578 39.17 -38.27 27.69
C THR A 578 40.11 -38.44 26.49
N ALA A 579 41.40 -38.38 26.78
CA ALA A 579 42.47 -38.09 25.84
C ALA A 579 42.76 -39.22 24.83
N SER A 580 43.07 -38.86 23.58
CA SER A 580 44.40 -39.03 22.94
C SER A 580 44.29 -39.11 21.41
N ASN A 581 45.23 -38.42 20.76
CA ASN A 581 45.76 -38.61 19.39
C ASN A 581 45.13 -37.86 18.19
N THR A 582 46.01 -36.99 17.66
CA THR A 582 46.27 -36.66 16.25
C THR A 582 45.27 -35.77 15.50
N VAL A 583 45.66 -34.50 15.37
CA VAL A 583 45.10 -33.51 14.44
C VAL A 583 45.41 -33.96 13.00
N ILE A 584 44.38 -34.35 12.25
CA ILE A 584 44.38 -34.37 10.79
C ILE A 584 43.24 -33.45 10.35
N ALA A 585 43.56 -32.46 9.53
CA ALA A 585 42.63 -31.45 9.03
C ALA A 585 41.39 -32.11 8.39
N ALA A 586 40.22 -31.88 8.98
CA ALA A 586 38.96 -32.34 8.44
C ALA A 586 38.54 -31.41 7.28
N ALA A 587 38.61 -31.94 6.06
CA ALA A 587 37.77 -31.45 4.97
C ALA A 587 36.31 -31.76 5.34
N SER A 588 35.46 -30.73 5.34
CA SER A 588 34.04 -30.85 5.66
C SER A 588 33.34 -31.81 4.67
N ARG A 589 33.03 -33.04 5.11
CA ARG A 589 32.11 -33.94 4.43
C ARG A 589 30.69 -33.60 4.88
N THR A 590 29.88 -33.05 3.98
CA THR A 590 28.44 -32.86 4.18
C THR A 590 27.74 -34.20 3.97
N VAL A 591 27.19 -34.79 5.03
CA VAL A 591 26.26 -35.93 4.94
C VAL A 591 24.84 -35.36 5.01
N LEU A 592 24.11 -35.39 3.89
CA LEU A 592 22.69 -35.05 3.83
C LEU A 592 21.86 -36.29 4.18
N THR A 593 21.28 -36.34 5.39
CA THR A 593 20.21 -37.29 5.71
C THR A 593 18.86 -36.64 5.39
N HIS A 594 18.18 -37.13 4.36
CA HIS A 594 16.83 -36.70 3.99
C HIS A 594 15.78 -37.53 4.75
N GLN A 595 14.95 -36.87 5.56
CA GLN A 595 13.71 -37.40 6.12
C GLN A 595 12.58 -36.50 5.62
N GLY A 596 11.90 -36.87 4.53
CA GLY A 596 10.76 -36.12 4.00
C GLY A 596 10.50 -36.33 2.51
N VAL A 597 9.83 -37.44 2.18
CA VAL A 597 9.52 -37.90 0.83
C VAL A 597 8.96 -36.81 -0.09
N GLY A 598 9.74 -36.43 -1.11
CA GLY A 598 9.32 -35.69 -2.29
C GLY A 598 10.26 -35.99 -3.46
N ALA A 599 9.74 -36.61 -4.53
CA ALA A 599 10.52 -37.12 -5.64
C ALA A 599 11.27 -36.00 -6.40
N LEU A 600 12.59 -36.15 -6.56
CA LEU A 600 13.39 -35.33 -7.48
C LEU A 600 13.20 -35.87 -8.90
N THR A 601 12.90 -34.99 -9.86
CA THR A 601 12.81 -35.34 -11.29
C THR A 601 14.22 -35.54 -11.87
N GLY A 602 14.36 -36.43 -12.86
CA GLY A 602 15.66 -36.82 -13.45
C GLY A 602 16.48 -35.67 -14.04
N GLU A 603 15.87 -34.53 -14.37
CA GLU A 603 16.56 -33.33 -14.86
C GLU A 603 17.37 -32.63 -13.74
N ALA A 604 16.93 -32.70 -12.49
CA ALA A 604 17.61 -32.08 -11.35
C ALA A 604 18.92 -32.80 -10.96
N LEU A 605 19.02 -34.09 -11.27
CA LEU A 605 20.24 -34.87 -11.02
C LEU A 605 21.29 -34.63 -12.12
N HIS A 606 20.89 -34.41 -13.38
CA HIS A 606 21.83 -34.19 -14.48
C HIS A 606 22.58 -32.86 -14.31
N ASP A 607 21.88 -31.80 -13.89
CA ASP A 607 22.47 -30.45 -13.77
C ASP A 607 23.47 -30.35 -12.59
N TYR A 608 23.28 -31.17 -11.55
CA TYR A 608 24.19 -31.22 -10.39
C TYR A 608 25.54 -31.86 -10.72
N PHE A 609 25.57 -32.88 -11.59
CA PHE A 609 26.83 -33.57 -11.94
C PHE A 609 27.61 -32.90 -13.09
N VAL A 610 26.97 -32.07 -13.92
CA VAL A 610 27.63 -31.39 -15.04
C VAL A 610 28.29 -30.06 -14.61
N ASN A 611 27.78 -29.38 -13.59
CA ASN A 611 28.31 -28.08 -13.13
C ASN A 611 29.42 -28.15 -12.06
N ALA A 612 29.74 -29.34 -11.53
CA ALA A 612 30.91 -29.54 -10.68
C ALA A 612 32.05 -30.12 -11.55
N GLY A 613 32.87 -29.26 -12.15
CA GLY A 613 33.96 -29.62 -13.06
C GLY A 613 35.10 -30.49 -12.48
N GLY A 614 34.78 -31.66 -11.94
CA GLY A 614 35.72 -32.65 -11.41
C GLY A 614 35.35 -34.05 -11.86
N VAL A 615 36.29 -34.73 -12.54
CA VAL A 615 36.19 -36.15 -12.85
C VAL A 615 36.21 -36.93 -11.53
N HIS A 616 35.07 -37.42 -11.06
CA HIS A 616 34.99 -38.37 -9.95
C HIS A 616 34.68 -39.76 -10.50
N GLY A 617 35.73 -40.56 -10.69
CA GLY A 617 35.59 -42.00 -10.91
C GLY A 617 35.29 -42.69 -9.58
N PHE A 618 34.14 -43.36 -9.48
CA PHE A 618 33.82 -44.19 -8.32
C PHE A 618 34.48 -45.57 -8.45
N HIS A 619 35.19 -46.01 -7.40
CA HIS A 619 35.64 -47.39 -7.26
C HIS A 619 34.46 -48.27 -6.81
N ALA A 620 34.43 -49.53 -7.26
CA ALA A 620 33.34 -50.50 -7.11
C ALA A 620 33.03 -50.99 -5.67
N GLY A 621 33.34 -50.21 -4.63
CA GLY A 621 33.16 -50.58 -3.22
C GLY A 621 32.22 -49.68 -2.40
N GLU A 622 31.62 -48.63 -2.99
CA GLU A 622 30.83 -47.62 -2.24
C GLU A 622 29.34 -47.57 -2.61
N MET A 623 28.78 -48.62 -3.23
CA MET A 623 27.36 -48.70 -3.62
C MET A 623 26.58 -49.77 -2.84
N SER A 624 26.68 -49.80 -1.51
CA SER A 624 25.85 -50.70 -0.68
C SER A 624 24.64 -50.06 -0.02
N ASP A 625 24.49 -48.72 -0.02
CA ASP A 625 23.42 -48.05 0.74
C ASP A 625 22.53 -47.07 -0.07
N LEU A 626 22.41 -47.26 -1.40
CA LEU A 626 21.48 -46.47 -2.21
C LEU A 626 20.30 -47.34 -2.68
N THR A 627 19.26 -47.46 -1.86
CA THR A 627 17.97 -48.02 -2.30
C THR A 627 17.21 -46.95 -3.10
N VAL A 628 17.29 -47.00 -4.43
CA VAL A 628 16.46 -46.17 -5.32
C VAL A 628 15.20 -46.96 -5.66
N LEU A 629 14.05 -46.53 -5.16
CA LEU A 629 12.73 -46.93 -5.66
C LEU A 629 12.49 -46.19 -6.98
N ILE A 630 12.70 -46.85 -8.12
CA ILE A 630 12.26 -46.37 -9.42
C ILE A 630 10.87 -46.97 -9.69
N ASP A 631 9.87 -46.10 -9.83
CA ASP A 631 8.53 -46.46 -10.31
C ASP A 631 8.58 -46.83 -11.80
N HIS A 632 7.99 -47.97 -12.14
CA HIS A 632 8.11 -48.67 -13.42
C HIS A 632 7.21 -48.08 -14.53
N ALA A 633 7.01 -46.75 -14.56
CA ALA A 633 6.14 -46.08 -15.52
C ALA A 633 6.83 -45.03 -16.41
N ALA A 634 8.13 -44.74 -16.22
CA ALA A 634 8.83 -43.66 -16.95
C ALA A 634 10.04 -44.10 -17.79
N ALA A 635 10.24 -45.40 -18.03
CA ALA A 635 11.44 -45.92 -18.70
C ALA A 635 11.19 -46.49 -20.11
N SER A 636 10.61 -45.70 -21.03
CA SER A 636 10.53 -46.11 -22.45
C SER A 636 10.92 -45.05 -23.48
N LYS A 637 11.57 -43.95 -23.08
CA LYS A 637 11.98 -42.90 -24.04
C LYS A 637 13.38 -42.32 -23.80
N ILE A 638 14.36 -43.14 -23.45
CA ILE A 638 15.78 -42.77 -23.62
C ILE A 638 16.57 -44.01 -24.03
N VAL A 639 16.55 -44.35 -25.32
CA VAL A 639 17.62 -45.14 -25.94
C VAL A 639 17.84 -44.56 -27.33
N ASP A 640 18.78 -43.61 -27.43
CA ASP A 640 19.53 -43.42 -28.65
C ASP A 640 21.03 -43.62 -28.36
N HIS A 641 21.70 -44.13 -29.37
CA HIS A 641 22.94 -44.87 -29.40
C HIS A 641 24.15 -44.19 -28.73
N ALA A 642 24.83 -44.90 -27.82
CA ALA A 642 26.22 -45.32 -27.98
C ALA A 642 26.78 -46.06 -26.75
N HIS A 643 27.43 -47.20 -27.03
CA HIS A 643 28.41 -47.95 -26.23
C HIS A 643 27.91 -49.01 -25.22
N TYR A 644 27.86 -50.23 -25.74
CA TYR A 644 28.08 -51.51 -25.05
C TYR A 644 29.39 -51.51 -24.24
N ALA A 645 29.35 -51.99 -22.99
CA ALA A 645 30.05 -53.20 -22.55
C ALA A 645 29.91 -53.43 -21.03
N ALA A 646 29.54 -54.67 -20.67
CA ALA A 646 29.71 -55.33 -19.37
C ALA A 646 28.90 -54.79 -18.17
N ILE A 647 27.90 -55.56 -17.73
CA ILE A 647 28.05 -56.53 -16.62
C ILE A 647 26.78 -57.40 -16.61
N ASP A 648 27.00 -58.65 -16.95
CA ASP A 648 26.12 -59.78 -16.73
C ASP A 648 26.25 -60.23 -15.26
N SER A 649 25.23 -60.94 -14.78
CA SER A 649 25.13 -61.67 -13.49
C SER A 649 24.31 -61.06 -12.35
N LEU A 650 23.43 -61.95 -11.86
CA LEU A 650 22.71 -62.00 -10.58
C LEU A 650 21.25 -61.54 -10.56
N ASN A 651 20.44 -62.34 -11.27
CA ASN A 651 19.23 -62.95 -10.71
C ASN A 651 19.43 -63.41 -9.26
N HIS A 652 18.49 -63.13 -8.37
CA HIS A 652 17.65 -64.16 -7.73
C HIS A 652 16.58 -63.57 -6.81
N ASP A 653 15.44 -64.26 -6.80
CA ASP A 653 14.37 -64.29 -5.81
C ASP A 653 13.21 -63.27 -5.90
N ALA A 654 12.24 -63.71 -6.70
CA ALA A 654 10.82 -63.39 -6.62
C ALA A 654 10.19 -63.79 -5.27
N ALA A 655 9.15 -63.07 -4.82
CA ALA A 655 7.82 -63.65 -4.59
C ALA A 655 6.77 -62.60 -4.14
N HIS A 656 5.55 -62.78 -4.68
CA HIS A 656 4.23 -62.34 -4.20
C HIS A 656 3.75 -60.89 -4.44
N LEU A 657 3.16 -60.67 -5.63
CA LEU A 657 1.96 -59.83 -5.77
C LEU A 657 0.97 -60.55 -6.71
N SER A 658 -0.25 -60.78 -6.21
CA SER A 658 -1.37 -61.36 -6.94
C SER A 658 -2.36 -60.28 -7.37
N THR A 659 -2.79 -60.38 -8.65
CA THR A 659 -4.11 -59.97 -9.23
C THR A 659 -4.48 -58.47 -9.20
N ALA A 660 -4.93 -57.80 -10.26
CA ALA A 660 -5.30 -58.19 -11.62
C ALA A 660 -5.42 -56.94 -12.55
N HIS A 661 -5.09 -57.15 -13.83
CA HIS A 661 -5.54 -56.51 -15.09
C HIS A 661 -6.90 -55.77 -15.10
N ALA A 662 -7.28 -54.87 -16.02
CA ALA A 662 -6.69 -54.22 -17.20
C ALA A 662 -7.74 -53.26 -17.84
N ALA A 663 -7.28 -52.26 -18.61
CA ALA A 663 -7.85 -51.71 -19.88
C ALA A 663 -7.05 -50.42 -20.20
N ILE A 664 -6.19 -50.23 -21.21
CA ILE A 664 -5.99 -50.65 -22.61
C ILE A 664 -6.93 -49.99 -23.66
N LEU A 665 -6.26 -49.34 -24.64
CA LEU A 665 -6.65 -48.89 -26.02
C LEU A 665 -7.35 -47.52 -26.15
N ALA A 666 -7.07 -46.63 -27.12
CA ALA A 666 -6.26 -46.61 -28.36
C ALA A 666 -6.25 -45.14 -28.88
N HIS A 667 -5.14 -44.52 -29.29
CA HIS A 667 -4.37 -44.60 -30.56
C HIS A 667 -4.78 -43.55 -31.62
N ASP A 668 -3.79 -42.74 -32.04
CA ASP A 668 -3.51 -41.99 -33.29
C ASP A 668 -4.67 -41.49 -34.18
N GLY A 669 -4.71 -40.24 -34.64
CA GLY A 669 -3.67 -39.50 -35.37
C GLY A 669 -3.91 -39.66 -36.88
N HIS A 670 -4.22 -38.56 -37.61
CA HIS A 670 -3.87 -38.30 -39.03
C HIS A 670 -4.59 -37.03 -39.55
N HIS A 671 -3.77 -36.04 -39.94
CA HIS A 671 -3.79 -35.23 -41.18
C HIS A 671 -5.07 -34.63 -41.81
N LEU A 672 -4.91 -33.32 -42.14
CA LEU A 672 -5.29 -32.58 -43.36
C LEU A 672 -6.73 -32.02 -43.55
N LEU A 673 -6.80 -30.69 -43.47
CA LEU A 673 -7.33 -29.68 -44.41
C LEU A 673 -8.53 -29.97 -45.36
N PHE A 674 -9.31 -28.90 -45.53
CA PHE A 674 -10.49 -28.64 -46.40
C PHE A 674 -11.82 -29.23 -45.87
N SER A 675 -12.90 -28.48 -45.71
CA SER A 675 -13.36 -27.21 -46.28
C SER A 675 -13.91 -26.24 -45.25
#